data_AF-A0A1V9QNG1-F1
#
_entry.id   AF-A0A1V9QNG1-F1
#
_cell.length_a   1.000
_cell.length_b   1.000
_cell.length_c   1.000
_cell.angle_alpha   90.00
_cell.angle_beta   90.00
_cell.angle_gamma   90.00
#
_symmetry.space_group_name_H-M   'P 1'
#
loop_
_entity.id
_entity.type
_entity.pdbx_description
1 polymer ?
#
loop_
_entity_poly.entity_id
_entity_poly.type
_entity_poly.pdbx_seq_one_letter_code
_entity_poly.pdbx_strand_id
1 'polypeptide(L)'
;MQNRKNEAYWKAREQAEKKWIAQNLENDRKFNNKLTEYYEKAIDDIYNKIDAEYQKIAEVHNDGIGITGAYRAVNEFDIEKYEREAKELVAKANRLRSQGKKVSYKDFTPEENARMKVYNATMRLNRLEYLKSQVGLTMVDLGMNVSNDMRDKIQDDYMDEVKRQSGILGEDLTKTSLWTSKEVATVVMAQTGSANFSQRVWADTDALKAELDAVISTGIIRGDNPREMARLLKEHVKTVVTNHRYVTERLARTESARVQFVAQKNSLIEMDYRFCQWHAEPSACKICSDIYRHDTKWGRGVYEVDNVPTVPAHPNCRCGISAYWVDDADNSYKANAKEKVPEENDKIKEEVQVKPKKSFFNYINSNLEDYFVKTFGKSNAGTYIKEINDTLNNAPEEMQIVWKKVSKDFQLETTRGGAFYRGADKTVYINKKSFNAENNMNYYQRKFDVFYHEFGHHIDDNLSNGTGILSNRLSFGRISSKMDEDIKAYIEANIPKPKAEISEYSSDRKKAYVDAYDGWLKVKKDGTLTKASERMLEKSIEYDRKMNAFREIRSKVITGDYNMQDYGDLSDMLEGSGAGDHPLGVGHGTKYWKTTSKLISLTKEEYTDYRRGTEFFAEATSATINNPKSLKLIKKYFPSAYDEYLKIIKEVAKREEY
;
A
#
# COMPACT_ATOMS: atom_id res chain seq x y z
N MET A 1 -53.61 11.25 5.36
CA MET A 1 -52.56 12.29 5.40
C MET A 1 -53.16 13.64 5.03
N GLN A 2 -53.66 14.42 5.99
CA GLN A 2 -54.43 15.66 5.74
C GLN A 2 -53.66 16.97 6.06
N ASN A 3 -52.39 16.90 6.49
CA ASN A 3 -51.63 18.07 6.97
C ASN A 3 -50.58 18.64 5.99
N ARG A 4 -50.57 18.20 4.72
CA ARG A 4 -49.51 18.55 3.76
C ARG A 4 -49.62 19.96 3.12
N LYS A 5 -50.67 20.73 3.44
CA LYS A 5 -50.97 22.06 2.85
C LYS A 5 -50.93 23.25 3.82
N ASN A 6 -50.44 23.07 5.06
CA ASN A 6 -50.45 24.15 6.06
C ASN A 6 -49.07 24.83 6.15
N GLU A 7 -48.98 26.12 5.84
CA GLU A 7 -47.76 26.93 5.99
C GLU A 7 -47.20 26.87 7.42
N ALA A 8 -48.07 26.75 8.44
CA ALA A 8 -47.68 26.58 9.83
C ALA A 8 -46.95 25.26 10.10
N TYR A 9 -47.29 24.18 9.38
CA TYR A 9 -46.61 22.88 9.49
C TYR A 9 -45.18 22.95 8.98
N TRP A 10 -44.97 23.57 7.81
CA TRP A 10 -43.64 23.75 7.22
C TRP A 10 -42.77 24.71 8.03
N LYS A 11 -43.34 25.81 8.54
CA LYS A 11 -42.66 26.73 9.48
C LYS A 11 -42.24 26.04 10.78
N ALA A 12 -43.10 25.20 11.36
CA ALA A 12 -42.75 24.43 12.55
C ALA A 12 -41.60 23.43 12.28
N ARG A 13 -41.58 22.82 11.09
CA ARG A 13 -40.48 21.95 10.65
C ARG A 13 -39.16 22.70 10.46
N GLU A 14 -39.18 23.87 9.82
CA GLU A 14 -38.00 24.72 9.66
C GLU A 14 -37.42 25.12 11.03
N GLN A 15 -38.28 25.46 12.01
CA GLN A 15 -37.85 25.76 13.38
C GLN A 15 -37.23 24.53 14.08
N ALA A 16 -37.79 23.33 13.85
CA ALA A 16 -37.25 22.09 14.37
C ALA A 16 -35.87 21.77 13.79
N GLU A 17 -35.66 22.00 12.49
CA GLU A 17 -34.34 21.84 11.84
C GLU A 17 -33.32 22.83 12.41
N LYS A 18 -33.68 24.10 12.58
CA LYS A 18 -32.78 25.10 13.21
C LYS A 18 -32.40 24.71 14.64
N LYS A 19 -33.35 24.18 15.43
CA LYS A 19 -33.08 23.68 16.78
C LYS A 19 -32.15 22.45 16.76
N TRP A 20 -32.33 21.56 15.79
CA TRP A 20 -31.46 20.40 15.60
C TRP A 20 -30.02 20.80 15.24
N ILE A 21 -29.86 21.74 14.31
CA ILE A 21 -28.53 22.28 13.95
C ILE A 21 -27.85 22.91 15.18
N ALA A 22 -28.60 23.66 16.00
CA ALA A 22 -28.08 24.23 17.25
C ALA A 22 -27.64 23.14 18.26
N GLN A 23 -28.39 22.02 18.34
CA GLN A 23 -28.03 20.88 19.17
C GLN A 23 -26.76 20.18 18.66
N ASN A 24 -26.60 20.02 17.34
CA ASN A 24 -25.40 19.44 16.74
C ASN A 24 -24.17 20.30 17.02
N LEU A 25 -24.30 21.63 16.96
CA LEU A 25 -23.23 22.55 17.36
C LEU A 25 -22.83 22.39 18.84
N GLU A 26 -23.77 22.08 19.72
CA GLU A 26 -23.48 21.79 21.13
C GLU A 26 -22.82 20.41 21.30
N ASN A 27 -23.29 19.39 20.58
CA ASN A 27 -22.68 18.05 20.59
C ASN A 27 -21.23 18.10 20.09
N ASP A 28 -20.95 18.95 19.11
CA ASP A 28 -19.58 19.21 18.63
C ASP A 28 -18.71 19.86 19.69
N ARG A 29 -19.24 20.86 20.43
CA ARG A 29 -18.50 21.48 21.53
C ARG A 29 -18.12 20.45 22.58
N LYS A 30 -19.04 19.56 22.94
CA LYS A 30 -18.77 18.46 23.89
C LYS A 30 -17.70 17.50 23.36
N PHE A 31 -17.77 17.12 22.10
CA PHE A 31 -16.77 16.25 21.49
C PHE A 31 -15.39 16.94 21.39
N ASN A 32 -15.36 18.23 21.03
CA ASN A 32 -14.14 19.02 20.97
C ASN A 32 -13.48 19.18 22.34
N ASN A 33 -14.26 19.25 23.43
CA ASN A 33 -13.71 19.21 24.79
C ASN A 33 -13.04 17.87 25.07
N LYS A 34 -13.64 16.75 24.66
CA LYS A 34 -13.04 15.42 24.78
C LYS A 34 -11.75 15.28 23.97
N LEU A 35 -11.72 15.80 22.74
CA LEU A 35 -10.50 15.88 21.95
C LEU A 35 -9.45 16.76 22.65
N THR A 36 -9.85 17.88 23.23
CA THR A 36 -8.95 18.75 23.99
C THR A 36 -8.29 17.99 25.14
N GLU A 37 -9.04 17.23 25.92
CA GLU A 37 -8.50 16.39 27.01
C GLU A 37 -7.45 15.39 26.50
N TYR A 38 -7.69 14.74 25.34
CA TYR A 38 -6.70 13.80 24.76
C TYR A 38 -5.42 14.48 24.31
N TYR A 39 -5.54 15.62 23.64
CA TYR A 39 -4.39 16.37 23.15
C TYR A 39 -3.60 17.02 24.30
N GLU A 40 -4.27 17.54 25.33
CA GLU A 40 -3.63 18.09 26.55
C GLU A 40 -2.89 16.99 27.31
N LYS A 41 -3.51 15.82 27.49
CA LYS A 41 -2.84 14.67 28.08
C LYS A 41 -1.61 14.24 27.28
N ALA A 42 -1.68 14.27 25.95
CA ALA A 42 -0.55 13.97 25.09
C ALA A 42 0.58 15.01 25.26
N ILE A 43 0.25 16.30 25.38
CA ILE A 43 1.23 17.36 25.68
C ILE A 43 1.91 17.11 27.01
N ASP A 44 1.14 16.85 28.07
CA ASP A 44 1.68 16.62 29.42
C ASP A 44 2.61 15.39 29.45
N ASP A 45 2.22 14.31 28.78
CA ASP A 45 3.03 13.09 28.68
C ASP A 45 4.35 13.35 27.91
N ILE A 46 4.29 14.07 26.78
CA ILE A 46 5.48 14.47 26.03
C ILE A 46 6.37 15.38 26.87
N TYR A 47 5.80 16.32 27.63
CA TYR A 47 6.55 17.21 28.51
C TYR A 47 7.31 16.45 29.59
N ASN A 48 6.65 15.49 30.24
CA ASN A 48 7.27 14.64 31.25
C ASN A 48 8.40 13.79 30.66
N LYS A 49 8.23 13.28 29.43
CA LYS A 49 9.26 12.53 28.70
C LYS A 49 10.45 13.40 28.36
N ILE A 50 10.21 14.61 27.83
CA ILE A 50 11.26 15.60 27.57
C ILE A 50 12.04 15.90 28.85
N ASP A 51 11.35 16.20 29.96
CA ASP A 51 12.00 16.54 31.24
C ASP A 51 12.83 15.39 31.81
N ALA A 52 12.32 14.16 31.76
CA ALA A 52 13.02 12.97 32.26
C ALA A 52 14.28 12.66 31.44
N GLU A 53 14.20 12.79 30.12
CA GLU A 53 15.33 12.57 29.22
C GLU A 53 16.39 13.66 29.38
N TYR A 54 15.92 14.89 29.59
CA TYR A 54 16.72 16.05 29.81
C TYR A 54 17.48 16.05 31.14
N GLN A 55 16.84 15.64 32.25
CA GLN A 55 17.50 15.51 33.56
C GLN A 55 18.69 14.55 33.49
N LYS A 56 18.54 13.44 32.76
CA LYS A 56 19.61 12.45 32.54
C LYS A 56 20.76 12.98 31.66
N ILE A 57 20.51 13.96 30.80
CA ILE A 57 21.56 14.68 30.05
C ILE A 57 22.29 15.68 30.97
N ALA A 58 21.55 16.38 31.83
CA ALA A 58 22.08 17.43 32.71
C ALA A 58 22.95 16.86 33.86
N GLU A 59 22.59 15.71 34.45
CA GLU A 59 23.37 15.05 35.50
C GLU A 59 24.80 14.71 35.03
N VAL A 60 24.96 14.29 33.77
CA VAL A 60 26.26 13.96 33.17
C VAL A 60 27.12 15.22 32.92
N HIS A 61 26.49 16.38 32.70
CA HIS A 61 27.20 17.64 32.45
C HIS A 61 27.90 18.22 33.69
N ASN A 62 27.47 17.84 34.90
CA ASN A 62 28.10 18.27 36.16
C ASN A 62 29.41 17.51 36.47
N ASP A 63 29.74 16.44 35.74
CA ASP A 63 30.95 15.63 35.94
C ASP A 63 32.16 16.11 35.12
N GLY A 64 32.08 17.28 34.48
CA GLY A 64 33.21 17.89 33.75
C GLY A 64 33.53 17.26 32.38
N ILE A 65 32.68 16.34 31.88
CA ILE A 65 32.83 15.74 30.55
C ILE A 65 32.10 16.60 29.51
N GLY A 66 32.84 17.09 28.52
CA GLY A 66 32.33 17.95 27.44
C GLY A 66 31.18 17.34 26.62
N ILE A 67 30.41 18.23 25.98
CA ILE A 67 29.12 18.04 25.28
C ILE A 67 29.14 16.87 24.28
N THR A 68 28.90 15.65 24.76
CA THR A 68 28.63 14.44 23.94
C THR A 68 27.48 13.59 24.49
N GLY A 69 26.75 14.07 25.49
CA GLY A 69 25.70 13.33 26.21
C GLY A 69 24.50 12.90 25.34
N ALA A 70 24.21 13.61 24.25
CA ALA A 70 23.11 13.25 23.33
C ALA A 70 23.33 11.90 22.62
N TYR A 71 24.58 11.44 22.48
CA TYR A 71 24.96 10.23 21.74
C TYR A 71 25.35 9.04 22.64
N ARG A 72 25.03 9.10 23.95
CA ARG A 72 25.33 7.99 24.87
C ARG A 72 24.31 6.84 24.71
N ALA A 73 24.78 5.62 24.94
CA ALA A 73 23.94 4.43 24.93
C ALA A 73 22.89 4.49 26.07
N VAL A 74 21.65 4.14 25.74
CA VAL A 74 20.55 3.97 26.70
C VAL A 74 20.87 2.79 27.64
N ASN A 75 20.57 2.91 28.93
CA ASN A 75 20.81 1.82 29.89
C ASN A 75 19.68 0.77 29.83
N GLU A 76 19.94 -0.42 30.37
CA GLU A 76 19.01 -1.56 30.35
C GLU A 76 17.69 -1.25 31.10
N PHE A 77 17.74 -0.50 32.19
CA PHE A 77 16.57 -0.10 32.97
C PHE A 77 15.59 0.80 32.20
N ASP A 78 16.11 1.72 31.38
CA ASP A 78 15.30 2.60 30.54
C ASP A 78 14.59 1.82 29.43
N ILE A 79 15.22 0.75 28.92
CA ILE A 79 14.62 -0.20 27.98
C ILE A 79 13.47 -0.96 28.65
N GLU A 80 13.67 -1.47 29.87
CA GLU A 80 12.62 -2.19 30.62
C GLU A 80 11.42 -1.31 30.97
N LYS A 81 11.66 -0.05 31.38
CA LYS A 81 10.58 0.91 31.66
C LYS A 81 9.73 1.16 30.42
N TYR A 82 10.39 1.35 29.27
CA TYR A 82 9.71 1.56 28.00
C TYR A 82 8.91 0.33 27.55
N GLU A 83 9.48 -0.88 27.67
CA GLU A 83 8.75 -2.11 27.37
C GLU A 83 7.48 -2.24 28.21
N ARG A 84 7.52 -1.80 29.47
CA ARG A 84 6.34 -1.79 30.34
C ARG A 84 5.30 -0.78 29.87
N GLU A 85 5.69 0.44 29.51
CA GLU A 85 4.77 1.46 28.95
C GLU A 85 4.11 0.96 27.65
N ALA A 86 4.87 0.32 26.76
CA ALA A 86 4.34 -0.31 25.55
C ALA A 86 3.37 -1.47 25.87
N LYS A 87 3.70 -2.33 26.84
CA LYS A 87 2.81 -3.42 27.32
C LYS A 87 1.53 -2.88 27.95
N GLU A 88 1.61 -1.77 28.68
CA GLU A 88 0.45 -1.11 29.28
C GLU A 88 -0.45 -0.46 28.23
N LEU A 89 0.12 0.13 27.18
CA LEU A 89 -0.64 0.65 26.03
C LEU A 89 -1.40 -0.48 25.31
N VAL A 90 -0.74 -1.62 25.08
CA VAL A 90 -1.36 -2.85 24.58
C VAL A 90 -2.49 -3.31 25.52
N ALA A 91 -2.27 -3.28 26.83
CA ALA A 91 -3.28 -3.66 27.81
C ALA A 91 -4.46 -2.67 27.88
N LYS A 92 -4.23 -1.37 27.69
CA LYS A 92 -5.27 -0.33 27.64
C LYS A 92 -6.15 -0.50 26.42
N ALA A 93 -5.55 -0.79 25.25
CA ALA A 93 -6.26 -1.19 24.04
C ALA A 93 -7.14 -2.44 24.28
N ASN A 94 -6.65 -3.40 25.06
CA ASN A 94 -7.39 -4.60 25.43
C ASN A 94 -8.53 -4.35 26.44
N ARG A 95 -8.37 -3.40 27.37
CA ARG A 95 -9.39 -3.06 28.39
C ARG A 95 -10.58 -2.31 27.80
N LEU A 96 -10.38 -1.41 26.83
CA LEU A 96 -11.49 -0.76 26.13
C LEU A 96 -12.42 -1.76 25.42
N ARG A 97 -11.91 -2.96 25.09
CA ARG A 97 -12.67 -4.08 24.51
C ARG A 97 -13.35 -5.00 25.54
N SER A 98 -12.96 -4.92 26.81
CA SER A 98 -13.47 -5.78 27.89
C SER A 98 -14.90 -5.45 28.34
N GLN A 99 -15.54 -4.45 27.74
CA GLN A 99 -16.98 -4.17 27.83
C GLN A 99 -17.86 -5.21 27.09
N GLY A 100 -17.32 -6.39 26.73
CA GLY A 100 -18.15 -7.55 26.34
C GLY A 100 -17.60 -8.52 25.29
N LYS A 101 -16.33 -8.46 24.87
CA LYS A 101 -15.75 -9.52 24.01
C LYS A 101 -14.36 -9.95 24.46
N LYS A 102 -14.14 -11.28 24.39
CA LYS A 102 -12.86 -11.94 24.66
C LYS A 102 -11.96 -11.75 23.43
N VAL A 103 -10.78 -11.17 23.61
CA VAL A 103 -9.93 -10.66 22.52
C VAL A 103 -8.52 -11.27 22.57
N SER A 104 -8.02 -11.65 21.40
CA SER A 104 -6.70 -12.21 21.05
C SER A 104 -5.98 -11.29 20.05
N TYR A 105 -4.73 -11.60 19.69
CA TYR A 105 -3.87 -10.84 18.74
C TYR A 105 -4.54 -10.53 17.37
N LYS A 106 -5.63 -11.23 17.04
CA LYS A 106 -6.42 -11.12 15.79
C LYS A 106 -7.48 -10.01 15.80
N ASP A 107 -7.62 -9.27 16.90
CA ASP A 107 -8.73 -8.34 17.13
C ASP A 107 -8.28 -6.86 17.17
N PHE A 108 -7.05 -6.56 16.75
CA PHE A 108 -6.54 -5.21 16.48
C PHE A 108 -6.58 -4.94 14.97
N THR A 109 -6.66 -3.67 14.57
CA THR A 109 -6.37 -3.34 13.17
C THR A 109 -4.88 -3.62 12.89
N PRO A 110 -4.52 -4.12 11.69
CA PRO A 110 -3.13 -4.34 11.31
C PRO A 110 -2.25 -3.09 11.54
N GLU A 111 -2.82 -1.90 11.34
CA GLU A 111 -2.18 -0.61 11.52
C GLU A 111 -1.80 -0.34 12.99
N GLU A 112 -2.67 -0.66 13.95
CA GLU A 112 -2.39 -0.52 15.38
C GLU A 112 -1.27 -1.48 15.83
N ASN A 113 -1.30 -2.72 15.35
CA ASN A 113 -0.29 -3.74 15.68
C ASN A 113 1.08 -3.42 15.07
N ALA A 114 1.14 -2.94 13.83
CA ALA A 114 2.40 -2.55 13.17
C ALA A 114 3.04 -1.35 13.89
N ARG A 115 2.25 -0.35 14.26
CA ARG A 115 2.73 0.84 14.99
C ARG A 115 3.32 0.49 16.35
N MET A 116 2.75 -0.49 17.07
CA MET A 116 3.29 -0.97 18.35
C MET A 116 4.62 -1.73 18.20
N LYS A 117 4.93 -2.29 17.02
CA LYS A 117 6.15 -3.07 16.75
C LYS A 117 7.34 -2.22 16.30
N VAL A 118 7.10 -1.19 15.47
CA VAL A 118 8.12 -0.24 14.98
C VAL A 118 8.95 0.37 16.12
N TYR A 119 8.32 0.52 17.28
CA TYR A 119 8.86 1.16 18.47
C TYR A 119 9.83 0.30 19.30
N ASN A 120 9.96 -1.00 19.03
CA ASN A 120 10.97 -1.86 19.65
C ASN A 120 12.27 -1.94 18.84
N ALA A 121 12.28 -1.55 17.56
CA ALA A 121 13.38 -1.82 16.63
C ALA A 121 14.49 -0.75 16.62
N THR A 122 14.21 0.50 17.01
CA THR A 122 15.11 1.66 16.93
C THR A 122 16.06 1.84 18.14
N MET A 123 15.98 0.98 19.15
CA MET A 123 16.60 1.21 20.48
C MET A 123 18.13 1.07 20.55
N ARG A 124 18.78 0.66 19.47
CA ARG A 124 20.23 0.48 19.45
C ARG A 124 20.87 1.67 18.77
N LEU A 125 21.20 2.70 19.56
CA LEU A 125 22.45 3.51 19.52
C LEU A 125 22.30 5.00 19.93
N ASN A 126 21.11 5.55 20.25
CA ASN A 126 20.98 7.01 20.55
C ASN A 126 19.82 7.38 21.51
N ARG A 127 20.09 8.24 22.51
CA ARG A 127 19.12 8.79 23.48
C ARG A 127 18.03 9.66 22.84
N LEU A 128 18.36 10.39 21.78
CA LEU A 128 17.40 11.14 20.96
C LEU A 128 16.34 10.20 20.36
N GLU A 129 16.78 9.05 19.85
CA GLU A 129 15.89 8.06 19.25
C GLU A 129 15.01 7.37 20.31
N TYR A 130 15.49 7.26 21.56
CA TYR A 130 14.67 6.83 22.69
C TYR A 130 13.52 7.82 23.00
N LEU A 131 13.82 9.12 23.11
CA LEU A 131 12.80 10.15 23.33
C LEU A 131 11.76 10.17 22.21
N LYS A 132 12.19 10.12 20.93
CA LYS A 132 11.27 10.02 19.78
C LYS A 132 10.40 8.77 19.83
N SER A 133 10.94 7.66 20.30
CA SER A 133 10.19 6.41 20.45
C SER A 133 9.12 6.53 21.56
N GLN A 134 9.46 7.14 22.70
CA GLN A 134 8.51 7.43 23.77
C GLN A 134 7.38 8.39 23.35
N VAL A 135 7.71 9.45 22.62
CA VAL A 135 6.73 10.37 22.03
C VAL A 135 5.87 9.65 21.00
N GLY A 136 6.47 8.75 20.23
CA GLY A 136 5.77 7.87 19.31
C GLY A 136 4.69 7.00 19.96
N LEU A 137 4.96 6.43 21.15
CA LEU A 137 3.95 5.72 21.93
C LEU A 137 2.79 6.64 22.37
N THR A 138 3.09 7.88 22.78
CA THR A 138 2.05 8.88 23.11
C THR A 138 1.14 9.15 21.90
N MET A 139 1.72 9.23 20.70
CA MET A 139 0.94 9.46 19.47
C MET A 139 0.07 8.27 19.11
N VAL A 140 0.51 7.04 19.37
CA VAL A 140 -0.34 5.85 19.20
C VAL A 140 -1.51 5.90 20.18
N ASP A 141 -1.28 6.19 21.46
CA ASP A 141 -2.37 6.32 22.44
C ASP A 141 -3.38 7.41 22.04
N LEU A 142 -2.88 8.57 21.60
CA LEU A 142 -3.70 9.67 21.11
C LEU A 142 -4.55 9.24 19.91
N GLY A 143 -3.93 8.68 18.87
CA GLY A 143 -4.62 8.23 17.65
C GLY A 143 -5.67 7.16 17.92
N MET A 144 -5.41 6.23 18.85
CA MET A 144 -6.38 5.21 19.26
C MET A 144 -7.60 5.83 19.95
N ASN A 145 -7.38 6.74 20.92
CA ASN A 145 -8.48 7.39 21.63
C ASN A 145 -9.34 8.22 20.66
N VAL A 146 -8.70 9.01 19.79
CA VAL A 146 -9.37 9.84 18.78
C VAL A 146 -10.14 8.98 17.78
N SER A 147 -9.52 7.93 17.20
CA SER A 147 -10.16 7.09 16.18
C SER A 147 -11.38 6.35 16.72
N ASN A 148 -11.31 5.81 17.94
CA ASN A 148 -12.41 5.08 18.56
C ASN A 148 -13.60 6.00 18.83
N ASP A 149 -13.35 7.10 19.53
CA ASP A 149 -14.41 8.06 19.88
C ASP A 149 -15.01 8.74 18.65
N MET A 150 -14.20 8.99 17.63
CA MET A 150 -14.66 9.55 16.37
C MET A 150 -15.54 8.57 15.61
N ARG A 151 -15.21 7.27 15.63
CA ARG A 151 -16.06 6.23 15.05
C ARG A 151 -17.41 6.17 15.75
N ASP A 152 -17.40 6.14 17.09
CA ASP A 152 -18.61 6.08 17.89
C ASP A 152 -19.47 7.33 17.63
N LYS A 153 -18.87 8.52 17.66
CA LYS A 153 -19.56 9.76 17.32
C LYS A 153 -20.20 9.74 15.93
N ILE A 154 -19.46 9.34 14.88
CA ILE A 154 -19.99 9.34 13.51
C ILE A 154 -21.13 8.31 13.37
N GLN A 155 -21.00 7.15 14.04
CA GLN A 155 -22.05 6.15 14.05
C GLN A 155 -23.31 6.66 14.77
N ASP A 156 -23.14 7.26 15.95
CA ASP A 156 -24.24 7.83 16.73
C ASP A 156 -24.90 8.99 15.98
N ASP A 157 -24.13 9.89 15.35
CA ASP A 157 -24.66 11.01 14.56
C ASP A 157 -25.51 10.52 13.37
N TYR A 158 -25.13 9.40 12.72
CA TYR A 158 -25.93 8.78 11.66
C TYR A 158 -27.21 8.15 12.22
N MET A 159 -27.09 7.33 13.28
CA MET A 159 -28.21 6.62 13.87
C MET A 159 -29.23 7.57 14.51
N ASP A 160 -28.77 8.58 15.24
CA ASP A 160 -29.64 9.60 15.82
C ASP A 160 -30.38 10.38 14.75
N GLU A 161 -29.75 10.66 13.59
CA GLU A 161 -30.42 11.32 12.49
C GLU A 161 -31.50 10.43 11.85
N VAL A 162 -31.22 9.15 11.58
CA VAL A 162 -32.25 8.23 11.07
C VAL A 162 -33.41 8.11 12.06
N LYS A 163 -33.13 8.01 13.37
CA LYS A 163 -34.15 7.94 14.43
C LYS A 163 -34.98 9.22 14.49
N ARG A 164 -34.33 10.38 14.35
CA ARG A 164 -34.99 11.67 14.27
C ARG A 164 -35.93 11.73 13.06
N GLN A 165 -35.45 11.28 11.89
CA GLN A 165 -36.28 11.20 10.68
C GLN A 165 -37.47 10.26 10.84
N SER A 166 -37.33 9.13 11.54
CA SER A 166 -38.47 8.24 11.86
C SER A 166 -39.60 8.99 12.59
N GLY A 167 -39.25 9.74 13.64
CA GLY A 167 -40.22 10.52 14.41
C GLY A 167 -40.83 11.67 13.59
N ILE A 168 -40.04 12.28 12.70
CA ILE A 168 -40.46 13.41 11.86
C ILE A 168 -41.34 12.98 10.68
N LEU A 169 -41.07 11.82 10.09
CA LEU A 169 -41.74 11.33 8.89
C LEU A 169 -42.93 10.41 9.23
N GLY A 170 -43.04 9.97 10.49
CA GLY A 170 -44.19 9.23 11.00
C GLY A 170 -44.14 7.74 10.70
N GLU A 171 -42.99 7.23 10.25
CA GLU A 171 -42.72 5.81 10.04
C GLU A 171 -41.46 5.39 10.77
N ASP A 172 -41.41 4.14 11.20
CA ASP A 172 -40.27 3.60 11.94
C ASP A 172 -39.15 3.18 10.99
N LEU A 173 -38.32 4.14 10.56
CA LEU A 173 -37.18 3.87 9.67
C LEU A 173 -36.12 2.96 10.30
N THR A 174 -36.17 2.73 11.63
CA THR A 174 -35.26 1.80 12.30
C THR A 174 -35.50 0.34 11.90
N LYS A 175 -36.63 0.05 11.25
CA LYS A 175 -36.99 -1.27 10.70
C LYS A 175 -36.64 -1.43 9.21
N THR A 176 -36.06 -0.41 8.59
CA THR A 176 -35.67 -0.43 7.17
C THR A 176 -34.20 -0.85 6.99
N SER A 177 -33.76 -0.96 5.74
CA SER A 177 -32.35 -1.23 5.43
C SER A 177 -31.39 -0.17 6.01
N LEU A 178 -31.86 1.06 6.24
CA LEU A 178 -31.09 2.21 6.72
C LEU A 178 -30.47 2.00 8.11
N TRP A 179 -31.06 1.12 8.93
CA TRP A 179 -30.64 0.85 10.31
C TRP A 179 -29.86 -0.46 10.46
N THR A 180 -29.64 -1.18 9.36
CA THR A 180 -28.87 -2.43 9.41
C THR A 180 -27.42 -2.15 9.72
N SER A 181 -26.77 -3.02 10.51
CA SER A 181 -25.35 -2.87 10.85
C SER A 181 -24.44 -2.76 9.61
N LYS A 182 -24.83 -3.45 8.52
CA LYS A 182 -24.15 -3.38 7.23
C LYS A 182 -24.26 -1.99 6.60
N GLU A 183 -25.45 -1.41 6.56
CA GLU A 183 -25.67 -0.08 5.97
C GLU A 183 -25.01 1.02 6.80
N VAL A 184 -25.19 0.98 8.12
CA VAL A 184 -24.52 1.88 9.06
C VAL A 184 -23.01 1.84 8.86
N ALA A 185 -22.40 0.64 8.82
CA ALA A 185 -20.97 0.50 8.58
C ALA A 185 -20.55 1.01 7.19
N THR A 186 -21.39 0.80 6.16
CA THR A 186 -21.12 1.27 4.79
C THR A 186 -21.10 2.79 4.71
N VAL A 187 -22.06 3.47 5.35
CA VAL A 187 -22.14 4.94 5.36
C VAL A 187 -21.04 5.56 6.23
N VAL A 188 -20.79 4.99 7.41
CA VAL A 188 -19.78 5.45 8.36
C VAL A 188 -18.38 5.29 7.77
N MET A 189 -18.07 4.14 7.17
CA MET A 189 -16.75 3.84 6.58
C MET A 189 -16.63 4.26 5.10
N ALA A 190 -17.62 4.96 4.55
CA ALA A 190 -17.57 5.46 3.19
C ALA A 190 -16.34 6.36 2.97
N GLN A 191 -15.71 6.22 1.80
CA GLN A 191 -14.55 7.04 1.45
C GLN A 191 -14.98 8.46 1.11
N THR A 192 -14.28 9.45 1.65
CA THR A 192 -14.38 10.86 1.28
C THR A 192 -13.14 11.25 0.49
N GLY A 193 -13.26 11.27 -0.84
CA GLY A 193 -12.09 11.36 -1.72
C GLY A 193 -11.36 10.02 -1.78
N SER A 194 -10.10 9.97 -1.34
CA SER A 194 -9.21 8.79 -1.42
C SER A 194 -9.10 7.97 -0.14
N ALA A 195 -9.72 8.39 0.96
CA ALA A 195 -9.60 7.75 2.27
C ALA A 195 -10.91 7.80 3.07
N ASN A 196 -11.10 6.85 4.00
CA ASN A 196 -12.16 6.94 5.00
C ASN A 196 -11.72 7.80 6.20
N PHE A 197 -12.65 8.14 7.10
CA PHE A 197 -12.34 9.04 8.24
C PHE A 197 -11.24 8.48 9.15
N SER A 198 -11.22 7.16 9.41
CA SER A 198 -10.24 6.54 10.30
C SER A 198 -8.84 6.63 9.71
N GLN A 199 -8.69 6.39 8.40
CA GLN A 199 -7.43 6.59 7.70
C GLN A 199 -6.95 8.05 7.76
N ARG A 200 -7.88 9.02 7.71
CA ARG A 200 -7.57 10.45 7.80
C ARG A 200 -7.13 10.87 9.22
N VAL A 201 -7.71 10.28 10.27
CA VAL A 201 -7.26 10.46 11.66
C VAL A 201 -5.84 9.95 11.84
N TRP A 202 -5.55 8.77 11.31
CA TRP A 202 -4.21 8.18 11.42
C TRP A 202 -3.17 8.95 10.60
N ALA A 203 -3.53 9.44 9.41
CA ALA A 203 -2.65 10.31 8.63
C ALA A 203 -2.34 11.63 9.36
N ASP A 204 -3.33 12.25 10.04
CA ASP A 204 -3.11 13.44 10.86
C ASP A 204 -2.19 13.14 12.05
N THR A 205 -2.38 11.99 12.71
CA THR A 205 -1.52 11.52 13.81
C THR A 205 -0.08 11.26 13.35
N ASP A 206 0.10 10.71 12.14
CA ASP A 206 1.42 10.45 11.56
C ASP A 206 2.14 11.75 11.17
N ALA A 207 1.40 12.71 10.62
CA ALA A 207 1.92 14.05 10.33
C ALA A 207 2.35 14.75 11.63
N LEU A 208 1.52 14.69 12.68
CA LEU A 208 1.84 15.20 14.01
C LEU A 208 3.13 14.57 14.56
N LYS A 209 3.26 13.25 14.47
CA LYS A 209 4.47 12.54 14.89
C LYS A 209 5.70 13.04 14.12
N ALA A 210 5.61 13.16 12.80
CA ALA A 210 6.74 13.57 11.97
C ALA A 210 7.20 15.02 12.30
N GLU A 211 6.25 15.93 12.53
CA GLU A 211 6.55 17.29 12.99
C GLU A 211 7.19 17.30 14.39
N LEU A 212 6.70 16.47 15.32
CA LEU A 212 7.28 16.32 16.65
C LEU A 212 8.71 15.74 16.58
N ASP A 213 8.96 14.73 15.74
CA ASP A 213 10.28 14.15 15.53
C ASP A 213 11.27 15.21 15.00
N ALA A 214 10.84 16.08 14.09
CA ALA A 214 11.64 17.20 13.58
C ALA A 214 11.91 18.26 14.65
N VAL A 215 10.91 18.62 15.45
CA VAL A 215 11.01 19.58 16.56
C VAL A 215 11.99 19.06 17.64
N ILE A 216 11.88 17.79 18.02
CA ILE A 216 12.76 17.12 18.99
C ILE A 216 14.19 17.02 18.46
N SER A 217 14.37 16.63 17.19
CA SER A 217 15.69 16.59 16.55
C SER A 217 16.38 17.95 16.51
N THR A 218 15.64 19.01 16.16
CA THR A 218 16.21 20.37 16.06
C THR A 218 16.58 20.92 17.43
N GLY A 219 15.80 20.58 18.47
CA GLY A 219 16.06 21.02 19.84
C GLY A 219 17.38 20.46 20.40
N ILE A 220 17.60 19.16 20.25
CA ILE A 220 18.76 18.49 20.87
C ILE A 220 20.09 18.86 20.20
N ILE A 221 20.08 19.24 18.91
CA ILE A 221 21.29 19.54 18.13
C ILE A 221 21.94 20.90 18.49
N ARG A 222 21.20 21.88 19.02
CA ARG A 222 21.69 23.26 19.17
C ARG A 222 22.65 23.50 20.33
N GLY A 223 22.77 22.58 21.30
CA GLY A 223 23.78 22.67 22.37
C GLY A 223 23.65 23.87 23.32
N ASP A 224 22.52 24.58 23.32
CA ASP A 224 22.27 25.74 24.19
C ASP A 224 22.06 25.34 25.66
N ASN A 225 21.95 26.34 26.55
CA ASN A 225 21.63 26.13 27.97
C ASN A 225 20.50 25.12 28.08
N PRO A 226 20.72 23.98 28.74
CA PRO A 226 19.80 22.88 28.55
C PRO A 226 18.36 23.27 29.04
N ARG A 227 18.21 24.19 30.02
CA ARG A 227 16.89 24.60 30.54
C ARG A 227 16.09 25.44 29.55
N GLU A 228 16.78 26.32 28.82
CA GLU A 228 16.14 27.11 27.75
C GLU A 228 15.74 26.22 26.58
N MET A 229 16.53 25.18 26.29
CA MET A 229 16.19 24.20 25.26
C MET A 229 14.90 23.43 25.58
N ALA A 230 14.76 22.92 26.81
CA ALA A 230 13.55 22.23 27.24
C ALA A 230 12.32 23.15 27.16
N ARG A 231 12.47 24.44 27.52
CA ARG A 231 11.39 25.44 27.43
C ARG A 231 10.95 25.68 25.98
N LEU A 232 11.89 25.94 25.07
CA LEU A 232 11.61 26.17 23.65
C LEU A 232 11.01 24.93 22.96
N LEU A 233 11.53 23.75 23.28
CA LEU A 233 11.03 22.49 22.76
C LEU A 233 9.56 22.28 23.16
N LYS A 234 9.23 22.52 24.44
CA LYS A 234 7.86 22.42 24.96
C LYS A 234 6.90 23.41 24.26
N GLU A 235 7.33 24.64 24.04
CA GLU A 235 6.53 25.66 23.34
C GLU A 235 6.20 25.23 21.90
N HIS A 236 7.17 24.67 21.18
CA HIS A 236 6.97 24.14 19.84
C HIS A 236 6.07 22.89 19.83
N VAL A 237 6.27 21.96 20.76
CA VAL A 237 5.40 20.78 20.94
C VAL A 237 3.96 21.23 21.16
N LYS A 238 3.71 22.17 22.07
CA LYS A 238 2.36 22.69 22.32
C LYS A 238 1.72 23.26 21.07
N THR A 239 2.48 24.04 20.30
CA THR A 239 2.00 24.67 19.07
C THR A 239 1.60 23.63 18.03
N VAL A 240 2.49 22.67 17.75
CA VAL A 240 2.25 21.59 16.78
C VAL A 240 1.06 20.73 17.20
N VAL A 241 1.03 20.25 18.45
CA VAL A 241 -0.06 19.42 18.96
C VAL A 241 -1.40 20.16 18.92
N THR A 242 -1.42 21.45 19.26
CA THR A 242 -2.63 22.29 19.19
C THR A 242 -3.13 22.46 17.75
N ASN A 243 -2.23 22.63 16.78
CA ASN A 243 -2.61 22.75 15.37
C ASN A 243 -3.29 21.47 14.86
N HIS A 244 -2.73 20.31 15.18
CA HIS A 244 -3.32 19.02 14.81
C HIS A 244 -4.65 18.73 15.53
N ARG A 245 -4.82 19.20 16.78
CA ARG A 245 -6.13 19.17 17.44
C ARG A 245 -7.20 19.84 16.57
N TYR A 246 -6.92 21.05 16.05
CA TYR A 246 -7.87 21.77 15.19
C TYR A 246 -8.14 21.05 13.86
N VAL A 247 -7.17 20.31 13.31
CA VAL A 247 -7.38 19.48 12.12
C VAL A 247 -8.34 18.34 12.44
N THR A 248 -8.12 17.63 13.54
CA THR A 248 -8.99 16.53 13.99
C THR A 248 -10.40 17.01 14.35
N GLU A 249 -10.55 18.15 15.03
CA GLU A 249 -11.87 18.77 15.28
C GLU A 249 -12.62 19.07 13.98
N ARG A 250 -11.92 19.62 12.97
CA ARG A 250 -12.51 19.90 11.65
C ARG A 250 -12.92 18.62 10.94
N LEU A 251 -12.11 17.55 11.04
CA LEU A 251 -12.43 16.25 10.47
C LEU A 251 -13.69 15.68 11.12
N ALA A 252 -13.77 15.70 12.45
CA ALA A 252 -14.95 15.27 13.20
C ALA A 252 -16.19 16.03 12.75
N ARG A 253 -16.07 17.36 12.61
CA ARG A 253 -17.20 18.17 12.16
C ARG A 253 -17.66 17.78 10.75
N THR A 254 -16.72 17.64 9.84
CA THR A 254 -16.98 17.35 8.42
C THR A 254 -17.64 15.98 8.24
N GLU A 255 -17.15 14.96 8.92
CA GLU A 255 -17.68 13.59 8.78
C GLU A 255 -19.05 13.41 9.44
N SER A 256 -19.27 14.03 10.61
CA SER A 256 -20.61 14.11 11.21
C SER A 256 -21.63 14.75 10.26
N ALA A 257 -21.27 15.85 9.60
CA ALA A 257 -22.18 16.55 8.68
C ALA A 257 -22.51 15.68 7.46
N ARG A 258 -21.51 14.95 6.96
CA ARG A 258 -21.68 14.03 5.83
C ARG A 258 -22.64 12.90 6.17
N VAL A 259 -22.45 12.19 7.29
CA VAL A 259 -23.29 11.04 7.61
C VAL A 259 -24.71 11.47 7.96
N GLN A 260 -24.90 12.61 8.61
CA GLN A 260 -26.23 13.19 8.85
C GLN A 260 -26.94 13.53 7.54
N PHE A 261 -26.23 14.10 6.56
CA PHE A 261 -26.80 14.38 5.25
C PHE A 261 -27.19 13.12 4.47
N VAL A 262 -26.36 12.07 4.53
CA VAL A 262 -26.69 10.78 3.92
C VAL A 262 -27.93 10.18 4.60
N ALA A 263 -28.00 10.22 5.94
CA ALA A 263 -29.17 9.78 6.69
C ALA A 263 -30.43 10.57 6.29
N GLN A 264 -30.34 11.90 6.18
CA GLN A 264 -31.45 12.76 5.73
C GLN A 264 -31.91 12.37 4.34
N LYS A 265 -30.99 12.37 3.37
CA LYS A 265 -31.29 12.08 1.97
C LYS A 265 -31.95 10.71 1.81
N ASN A 266 -31.36 9.67 2.41
CA ASN A 266 -31.90 8.32 2.31
C ASN A 266 -33.26 8.19 3.01
N SER A 267 -33.48 8.87 4.15
CA SER A 267 -34.78 8.90 4.82
C SER A 267 -35.86 9.54 3.95
N LEU A 268 -35.52 10.60 3.21
CA LEU A 268 -36.45 11.25 2.29
C LEU A 268 -36.84 10.34 1.12
N ILE A 269 -35.85 9.65 0.54
CA ILE A 269 -36.06 8.70 -0.57
C ILE A 269 -36.94 7.52 -0.12
N GLU A 270 -36.65 6.94 1.04
CA GLU A 270 -37.41 5.81 1.59
C GLU A 270 -38.89 6.18 1.78
N MET A 271 -39.11 7.38 2.31
CA MET A 271 -40.43 7.98 2.55
C MET A 271 -41.07 8.64 1.32
N ASP A 272 -40.51 8.40 0.13
CA ASP A 272 -41.05 8.81 -1.16
C ASP A 272 -41.15 10.33 -1.38
N TYR A 273 -40.30 11.13 -0.74
CA TYR A 273 -40.21 12.57 -1.00
C TYR A 273 -39.25 12.88 -2.15
N ARG A 274 -39.76 13.51 -3.21
CA ARG A 274 -38.95 13.98 -4.33
C ARG A 274 -38.19 15.27 -4.02
N PHE A 275 -38.76 16.16 -3.21
CA PHE A 275 -38.21 17.49 -2.96
C PHE A 275 -37.73 17.66 -1.52
N CYS A 276 -36.67 18.44 -1.37
CA CYS A 276 -36.11 18.83 -0.09
C CYS A 276 -35.80 20.33 -0.05
N GLN A 277 -35.84 20.90 1.14
CA GLN A 277 -35.42 22.27 1.39
C GLN A 277 -34.08 22.28 2.13
N TRP A 278 -33.17 23.12 1.66
CA TRP A 278 -31.89 23.38 2.31
C TRP A 278 -32.07 24.26 3.54
N HIS A 279 -31.43 23.90 4.65
CA HIS A 279 -31.38 24.68 5.88
C HIS A 279 -29.96 25.11 6.17
N ALA A 280 -29.72 26.41 6.17
CA ALA A 280 -28.44 26.99 6.50
C ALA A 280 -28.22 27.02 8.03
N GLU A 281 -26.99 26.74 8.47
CA GLU A 281 -26.62 26.87 9.88
C GLU A 281 -26.73 28.34 10.37
N PRO A 282 -26.89 28.60 11.68
CA PRO A 282 -27.09 29.96 12.20
C PRO A 282 -26.03 30.99 11.78
N SER A 283 -24.78 30.54 11.63
CA SER A 283 -23.61 31.33 11.21
C SER A 283 -23.15 31.00 9.79
N ALA A 284 -24.09 30.64 8.91
CA ALA A 284 -23.76 30.15 7.57
C ALA A 284 -22.83 31.10 6.80
N CYS A 285 -21.79 30.52 6.21
CA CYS A 285 -20.90 31.25 5.31
C CYS A 285 -21.64 31.66 4.03
N LYS A 286 -20.99 32.50 3.22
CA LYS A 286 -21.53 32.98 1.94
C LYS A 286 -22.00 31.83 1.03
N ILE A 287 -21.23 30.76 0.91
CA ILE A 287 -21.58 29.59 0.07
C ILE A 287 -22.91 28.97 0.51
N CYS A 288 -23.06 28.70 1.80
CA CYS A 288 -24.28 28.10 2.36
C CYS A 288 -25.48 29.05 2.30
N SER A 289 -25.24 30.35 2.48
CA SER A 289 -26.27 31.37 2.33
C SER A 289 -26.74 31.49 0.88
N ASP A 290 -25.83 31.39 -0.08
CA ASP A 290 -26.12 31.42 -1.51
C ASP A 290 -26.94 30.19 -1.93
N ILE A 291 -26.60 28.99 -1.44
CA ILE A 291 -27.40 27.76 -1.67
C ILE A 291 -28.83 27.90 -1.09
N TYR A 292 -28.94 28.45 0.12
CA TYR A 292 -30.24 28.68 0.76
C TYR A 292 -31.09 29.71 0.00
N ARG A 293 -30.47 30.77 -0.52
CA ARG A 293 -31.15 31.89 -1.21
C ARG A 293 -31.35 31.65 -2.70
N HIS A 294 -30.77 30.60 -3.27
CA HIS A 294 -30.90 30.30 -4.68
C HIS A 294 -32.36 29.99 -5.03
N ASP A 295 -32.94 30.83 -5.89
CA ASP A 295 -34.30 30.64 -6.38
C ASP A 295 -34.27 29.58 -7.49
N THR A 296 -34.80 28.39 -7.20
CA THR A 296 -34.98 27.33 -8.19
C THR A 296 -36.38 27.42 -8.79
N LYS A 297 -36.66 26.62 -9.83
CA LYS A 297 -38.03 26.49 -10.38
C LYS A 297 -39.05 25.94 -9.38
N TRP A 298 -38.60 25.41 -8.24
CA TRP A 298 -39.43 24.82 -7.18
C TRP A 298 -39.55 25.71 -5.95
N GLY A 299 -38.88 26.87 -5.94
CA GLY A 299 -38.85 27.80 -4.82
C GLY A 299 -37.43 28.06 -4.29
N ARG A 300 -37.33 29.01 -3.36
CA ARG A 300 -36.06 29.42 -2.76
C ARG A 300 -35.45 28.29 -1.92
N GLY A 301 -34.25 27.85 -2.29
CA GLY A 301 -33.52 26.80 -1.58
C GLY A 301 -34.21 25.43 -1.62
N VAL A 302 -35.13 25.23 -2.56
CA VAL A 302 -35.86 23.97 -2.77
C VAL A 302 -35.23 23.21 -3.93
N TYR A 303 -34.88 21.95 -3.69
CA TYR A 303 -34.19 21.10 -4.66
C TYR A 303 -34.90 19.75 -4.78
N GLU A 304 -34.72 19.08 -5.91
CA GLU A 304 -34.96 17.64 -5.96
C GLU A 304 -33.89 16.93 -5.13
N VAL A 305 -34.25 15.86 -4.43
CA VAL A 305 -33.36 15.12 -3.52
C VAL A 305 -32.11 14.58 -4.24
N ASP A 306 -32.21 14.29 -5.53
CA ASP A 306 -31.07 13.86 -6.36
C ASP A 306 -30.11 15.00 -6.71
N ASN A 307 -30.62 16.22 -6.79
CA ASN A 307 -29.92 17.40 -7.31
C ASN A 307 -29.57 18.43 -6.23
N VAL A 308 -29.90 18.15 -4.97
CA VAL A 308 -29.55 19.02 -3.85
C VAL A 308 -28.03 19.06 -3.67
N PRO A 309 -27.43 20.25 -3.43
CA PRO A 309 -26.02 20.34 -3.08
C PRO A 309 -25.66 19.44 -1.89
N THR A 310 -24.44 18.89 -1.90
CA THR A 310 -23.99 17.98 -0.84
C THR A 310 -23.63 18.74 0.43
N VAL A 311 -23.94 18.15 1.58
CA VAL A 311 -23.37 18.55 2.87
C VAL A 311 -22.29 17.54 3.24
N PRO A 312 -21.09 17.98 3.67
CA PRO A 312 -20.69 19.37 3.87
C PRO A 312 -20.31 20.08 2.55
N ALA A 313 -20.84 21.30 2.34
CA ALA A 313 -20.48 22.14 1.19
C ALA A 313 -19.10 22.81 1.32
N HIS A 314 -18.59 22.90 2.55
CA HIS A 314 -17.28 23.44 2.90
C HIS A 314 -16.80 22.84 4.24
N PRO A 315 -15.51 22.97 4.59
CA PRO A 315 -15.04 22.56 5.91
C PRO A 315 -15.82 23.25 7.03
N ASN A 316 -16.19 22.49 8.07
CA ASN A 316 -17.03 22.92 9.21
C ASN A 316 -18.53 23.19 8.92
N CYS A 317 -19.05 22.88 7.73
CA CYS A 317 -20.46 23.09 7.41
C CYS A 317 -21.39 22.25 8.31
N ARG A 318 -22.40 22.88 8.95
CA ARG A 318 -23.52 22.23 9.67
C ARG A 318 -24.89 22.46 9.05
N CYS A 319 -24.93 22.73 7.75
CA CYS A 319 -26.21 22.81 7.03
C CYS A 319 -26.86 21.43 6.93
N GLY A 320 -28.15 21.39 6.62
CA GLY A 320 -28.89 20.14 6.47
C GLY A 320 -30.03 20.29 5.48
N ILE A 321 -30.76 19.20 5.25
CA ILE A 321 -31.94 19.18 4.39
C ILE A 321 -33.15 18.62 5.14
N SER A 322 -34.34 19.08 4.76
CA SER A 322 -35.60 18.49 5.21
C SER A 322 -36.50 18.15 4.03
N ALA A 323 -37.47 17.25 4.23
CA ALA A 323 -38.56 17.07 3.29
C ALA A 323 -39.20 18.41 2.94
N TYR A 324 -39.64 18.57 1.68
CA TYR A 324 -40.40 19.72 1.23
C TYR A 324 -41.52 19.26 0.29
N TRP A 325 -42.61 20.03 0.24
CA TRP A 325 -43.75 19.76 -0.64
C TRP A 325 -43.95 20.94 -1.57
N VAL A 326 -43.94 20.66 -2.87
CA VAL A 326 -44.18 21.64 -3.93
C VAL A 326 -45.61 21.50 -4.40
N ASP A 327 -46.39 22.59 -4.31
CA ASP A 327 -47.75 22.60 -4.84
C ASP A 327 -47.74 22.46 -6.36
N ASP A 328 -48.75 21.78 -6.91
CA ASP A 328 -48.94 21.54 -8.34
C ASP A 328 -47.80 20.76 -9.06
N ALA A 329 -46.97 20.04 -8.31
CA ALA A 329 -45.96 19.10 -8.82
C ALA A 329 -46.17 17.66 -8.31
N ASP A 330 -45.64 16.67 -9.04
CA ASP A 330 -45.51 15.31 -8.51
C ASP A 330 -44.38 15.27 -7.48
N ASN A 331 -44.77 15.03 -6.22
CA ASN A 331 -43.88 14.99 -5.06
C ASN A 331 -43.36 13.57 -4.76
N SER A 332 -43.81 12.54 -5.48
CA SER A 332 -43.35 11.16 -5.29
C SER A 332 -42.01 10.94 -5.97
N TYR A 333 -41.03 10.47 -5.20
CA TYR A 333 -39.72 10.09 -5.74
C TYR A 333 -39.83 8.83 -6.63
N LYS A 334 -40.56 7.82 -6.16
CA LYS A 334 -40.73 6.52 -6.80
C LYS A 334 -41.55 6.61 -8.09
N ALA A 335 -42.53 7.50 -8.17
CA ALA A 335 -43.29 7.73 -9.41
C ALA A 335 -42.41 8.40 -10.48
N ASN A 336 -41.68 9.46 -10.12
CA ASN A 336 -40.80 10.17 -11.05
C ASN A 336 -39.62 9.31 -11.53
N ALA A 337 -39.07 8.44 -10.67
CA ALA A 337 -37.98 7.53 -11.04
C ALA A 337 -38.38 6.52 -12.12
N LYS A 338 -39.66 6.10 -12.16
CA LYS A 338 -40.19 5.17 -13.18
C LYS A 338 -40.38 5.82 -14.55
N GLU A 339 -40.71 7.11 -14.61
CA GLU A 339 -40.84 7.85 -15.88
C GLU A 339 -39.49 8.11 -16.57
N LYS A 340 -38.36 8.02 -15.85
CA LYS A 340 -37.01 8.24 -16.40
C LYS A 340 -36.40 6.99 -17.06
N VAL A 341 -37.10 5.86 -17.14
CA VAL A 341 -36.61 4.62 -17.79
C VAL A 341 -37.19 4.51 -19.20
N PRO A 342 -36.41 4.64 -20.29
CA PRO A 342 -36.91 4.38 -21.64
C PRO A 342 -37.11 2.88 -21.88
N GLU A 343 -38.28 2.51 -22.41
CA GLU A 343 -38.56 1.19 -22.99
C GLU A 343 -37.73 0.98 -24.28
N GLU A 344 -36.51 0.46 -24.19
CA GLU A 344 -35.89 -0.37 -25.23
C GLU A 344 -34.54 -0.93 -24.75
N ASN A 345 -34.49 -2.24 -24.46
CA ASN A 345 -33.42 -3.18 -24.84
C ASN A 345 -33.60 -4.50 -24.09
N ASP A 346 -34.59 -5.28 -24.50
CA ASP A 346 -34.76 -6.68 -24.10
C ASP A 346 -33.93 -7.60 -25.01
N LYS A 347 -32.63 -7.30 -25.14
CA LYS A 347 -31.61 -8.16 -25.77
C LYS A 347 -30.24 -7.81 -25.21
N ILE A 348 -29.93 -8.32 -24.02
CA ILE A 348 -28.62 -8.82 -23.55
C ILE A 348 -28.90 -9.41 -22.16
N LYS A 349 -29.24 -10.70 -22.12
CA LYS A 349 -29.00 -11.54 -20.95
C LYS A 349 -27.60 -12.12 -21.11
N GLU A 350 -26.60 -11.30 -20.89
CA GLU A 350 -25.26 -11.78 -20.55
C GLU A 350 -24.98 -11.31 -19.14
N GLU A 351 -24.55 -12.24 -18.29
CA GLU A 351 -24.24 -12.02 -16.88
C GLU A 351 -23.22 -10.89 -16.72
N VAL A 352 -23.72 -9.67 -16.48
CA VAL A 352 -22.90 -8.62 -15.90
C VAL A 352 -22.73 -8.97 -14.43
N GLN A 353 -21.75 -9.83 -14.14
CA GLN A 353 -21.03 -9.73 -12.89
C GLN A 353 -20.55 -8.29 -12.78
N VAL A 354 -21.19 -7.51 -11.91
CA VAL A 354 -20.73 -6.19 -11.52
C VAL A 354 -19.33 -6.38 -10.91
N LYS A 355 -18.29 -6.25 -11.74
CA LYS A 355 -16.93 -6.14 -11.24
C LYS A 355 -16.90 -4.90 -10.35
N PRO A 356 -16.42 -4.99 -9.09
CA PRO A 356 -16.29 -3.83 -8.23
C PRO A 356 -15.42 -2.79 -8.94
N LYS A 357 -15.85 -1.52 -8.93
CA LYS A 357 -15.05 -0.41 -9.45
C LYS A 357 -13.67 -0.47 -8.78
N LYS A 358 -12.61 -0.75 -9.56
CA LYS A 358 -11.22 -0.74 -9.11
C LYS A 358 -10.94 0.59 -8.38
N SER A 359 -10.61 0.50 -7.11
CA SER A 359 -10.07 1.60 -6.32
C SER A 359 -8.74 2.04 -6.94
N PHE A 360 -8.66 3.29 -7.39
CA PHE A 360 -7.41 3.88 -7.87
C PHE A 360 -6.59 4.34 -6.66
N PHE A 361 -5.49 3.65 -6.37
CA PHE A 361 -4.54 4.02 -5.33
C PHE A 361 -3.39 4.84 -5.93
N ASN A 362 -2.92 5.85 -5.20
CA ASN A 362 -1.65 6.52 -5.50
C ASN A 362 -0.53 5.76 -4.81
N TYR A 363 0.38 5.21 -5.60
CA TYR A 363 1.51 4.39 -5.19
C TYR A 363 2.84 5.16 -5.19
N ILE A 364 2.78 6.46 -5.48
CA ILE A 364 3.94 7.35 -5.60
C ILE A 364 4.13 8.14 -4.31
N ASN A 365 5.30 8.00 -3.71
CA ASN A 365 5.74 8.78 -2.55
C ASN A 365 6.38 10.11 -2.98
N SER A 366 6.64 11.00 -2.02
CA SER A 366 7.22 12.32 -2.30
C SER A 366 8.60 12.26 -2.96
N ASN A 367 9.44 11.29 -2.60
CA ASN A 367 10.76 11.12 -3.21
C ASN A 367 10.66 10.76 -4.70
N LEU A 368 9.72 9.87 -5.07
CA LEU A 368 9.50 9.52 -6.48
C LEU A 368 8.94 10.71 -7.25
N GLU A 369 7.99 11.45 -6.67
CA GLU A 369 7.46 12.66 -7.30
C GLU A 369 8.58 13.67 -7.57
N ASP A 370 9.42 13.95 -6.58
CA ASP A 370 10.58 14.84 -6.70
C ASP A 370 11.56 14.34 -7.77
N TYR A 371 11.85 13.03 -7.80
CA TYR A 371 12.69 12.43 -8.83
C TYR A 371 12.14 12.65 -10.24
N PHE A 372 10.85 12.38 -10.46
CA PHE A 372 10.22 12.53 -11.78
C PHE A 372 10.20 14.00 -12.21
N VAL A 373 9.88 14.91 -11.29
CA VAL A 373 9.90 16.36 -11.55
C VAL A 373 11.31 16.83 -11.91
N LYS A 374 12.33 16.41 -11.17
CA LYS A 374 13.74 16.74 -11.41
C LYS A 374 14.26 16.18 -12.74
N THR A 375 13.85 14.97 -13.11
CA THR A 375 14.42 14.24 -14.26
C THR A 375 13.69 14.53 -15.58
N PHE A 376 12.38 14.69 -15.54
CA PHE A 376 11.53 14.83 -16.73
C PHE A 376 10.83 16.19 -16.84
N GLY A 377 10.86 17.01 -15.79
CA GLY A 377 10.15 18.28 -15.70
C GLY A 377 8.68 18.10 -15.28
N LYS A 378 8.09 19.10 -14.63
CA LYS A 378 6.74 19.03 -14.02
C LYS A 378 5.65 18.49 -14.96
N SER A 379 5.64 18.92 -16.23
CA SER A 379 4.62 18.51 -17.20
C SER A 379 4.68 17.02 -17.50
N ASN A 380 5.88 16.48 -17.76
CA ASN A 380 6.03 15.06 -18.10
C ASN A 380 5.97 14.16 -16.85
N ALA A 381 6.44 14.68 -15.71
CA ALA A 381 6.39 13.97 -14.43
C ALA A 381 4.96 13.56 -14.06
N GLY A 382 3.99 14.48 -14.17
CA GLY A 382 2.58 14.18 -13.87
C GLY A 382 2.01 13.08 -14.76
N THR A 383 2.33 13.09 -16.06
CA THR A 383 1.92 12.05 -17.00
C THR A 383 2.52 10.69 -16.66
N TYR A 384 3.83 10.62 -16.42
CA TYR A 384 4.50 9.36 -16.09
C TYR A 384 4.08 8.79 -14.74
N ILE A 385 3.90 9.64 -13.73
CA ILE A 385 3.34 9.26 -12.42
C ILE A 385 1.94 8.66 -12.58
N LYS A 386 1.09 9.28 -13.41
CA LYS A 386 -0.24 8.76 -13.70
C LYS A 386 -0.17 7.39 -14.37
N GLU A 387 0.66 7.24 -15.40
CA GLU A 387 0.84 5.95 -16.09
C GLU A 387 1.35 4.86 -15.16
N ILE A 388 2.34 5.15 -14.30
CA ILE A 388 2.85 4.18 -13.32
C ILE A 388 1.75 3.76 -12.35
N ASN A 389 0.97 4.72 -11.85
CA ASN A 389 -0.18 4.43 -11.01
C ASN A 389 -1.23 3.58 -11.75
N ASP A 390 -1.53 3.88 -13.01
CA ASP A 390 -2.46 3.10 -13.84
C ASP A 390 -1.96 1.65 -14.00
N THR A 391 -0.67 1.45 -14.29
CA THR A 391 -0.08 0.12 -14.42
C THR A 391 -0.13 -0.65 -13.09
N LEU A 392 0.19 -0.01 -11.97
CA LEU A 392 0.14 -0.64 -10.64
C LEU A 392 -1.28 -1.00 -10.20
N ASN A 393 -2.26 -0.13 -10.42
CA ASN A 393 -3.68 -0.42 -10.17
C ASN A 393 -4.22 -1.54 -11.07
N ASN A 394 -3.53 -1.86 -12.16
CA ASN A 394 -3.85 -2.97 -13.06
C ASN A 394 -3.07 -4.25 -12.77
N ALA A 395 -2.01 -4.19 -11.96
CA ALA A 395 -1.27 -5.36 -11.52
C ALA A 395 -2.14 -6.29 -10.64
N PRO A 396 -1.76 -7.57 -10.46
CA PRO A 396 -2.45 -8.47 -9.54
C PRO A 396 -2.56 -7.91 -8.12
N GLU A 397 -3.63 -8.26 -7.40
CA GLU A 397 -3.92 -7.74 -6.07
C GLU A 397 -2.76 -7.96 -5.09
N GLU A 398 -2.14 -9.14 -5.11
CA GLU A 398 -1.00 -9.43 -4.26
C GLU A 398 0.20 -8.54 -4.57
N MET A 399 0.39 -8.16 -5.84
CA MET A 399 1.44 -7.23 -6.23
C MET A 399 1.15 -5.81 -5.79
N GLN A 400 -0.11 -5.37 -5.87
CA GLN A 400 -0.55 -4.07 -5.33
C GLN A 400 -0.31 -3.99 -3.83
N ILE A 401 -0.60 -5.08 -3.10
CA ILE A 401 -0.33 -5.21 -1.67
C ILE A 401 1.18 -5.11 -1.43
N VAL A 402 2.00 -5.95 -2.08
CA VAL A 402 3.46 -5.94 -1.92
C VAL A 402 4.03 -4.55 -2.19
N TRP A 403 3.62 -3.91 -3.29
CA TRP A 403 4.05 -2.55 -3.62
C TRP A 403 3.76 -1.59 -2.47
N LYS A 404 2.52 -1.57 -1.98
CA LYS A 404 2.12 -0.69 -0.88
C LYS A 404 3.02 -0.87 0.34
N LYS A 405 3.37 -2.10 0.69
CA LYS A 405 4.24 -2.40 1.85
C LYS A 405 5.63 -1.82 1.73
N VAL A 406 6.27 -1.99 0.56
CA VAL A 406 7.68 -1.61 0.39
C VAL A 406 7.86 -0.19 -0.18
N SER A 407 6.78 0.43 -0.69
CA SER A 407 6.82 1.74 -1.35
C SER A 407 7.08 2.93 -0.41
N LYS A 408 6.81 2.78 0.88
CA LYS A 408 7.09 3.83 1.89
C LYS A 408 8.59 4.11 2.01
N ASP A 409 9.39 3.05 2.01
CA ASP A 409 10.85 3.12 2.14
C ASP A 409 11.57 3.08 0.79
N PHE A 410 10.80 3.06 -0.31
CA PHE A 410 11.35 3.03 -1.65
C PHE A 410 11.91 4.39 -2.05
N GLN A 411 13.21 4.43 -2.36
CA GLN A 411 13.90 5.62 -2.82
C GLN A 411 14.33 5.46 -4.28
N LEU A 412 14.16 6.53 -5.05
CA LEU A 412 14.55 6.63 -6.45
C LEU A 412 15.47 7.83 -6.64
N GLU A 413 16.69 7.57 -7.10
CA GLU A 413 17.71 8.60 -7.32
C GLU A 413 18.35 8.53 -8.70
N THR A 414 18.96 9.65 -9.10
CA THR A 414 19.61 9.74 -10.41
C THR A 414 21.04 9.23 -10.34
N THR A 415 21.50 8.60 -11.43
CA THR A 415 22.89 8.16 -11.57
C THR A 415 23.47 8.61 -12.90
N ARG A 416 24.80 8.74 -12.93
CA ARG A 416 25.57 8.98 -14.15
C ARG A 416 25.73 7.69 -14.98
N GLY A 417 25.55 6.53 -14.36
CA GLY A 417 25.68 5.20 -14.97
C GLY A 417 24.34 4.62 -15.45
N GLY A 418 24.24 3.29 -15.53
CA GLY A 418 23.03 2.53 -15.93
C GLY A 418 21.90 2.59 -14.89
N ALA A 419 21.15 1.50 -14.75
CA ALA A 419 20.19 1.32 -13.66
C ALA A 419 20.71 0.25 -12.69
N PHE A 420 20.47 0.41 -11.39
CA PHE A 420 20.76 -0.61 -10.38
C PHE A 420 20.06 -0.28 -9.05
N TYR A 421 19.66 -1.33 -8.32
CA TYR A 421 19.35 -1.27 -6.91
C TYR A 421 20.62 -1.36 -6.05
N ARG A 422 20.68 -0.56 -4.98
CA ARG A 422 21.76 -0.62 -3.98
C ARG A 422 21.19 -0.91 -2.60
N GLY A 423 21.42 -2.13 -2.11
CA GLY A 423 20.94 -2.55 -0.78
C GLY A 423 21.55 -1.78 0.39
N ALA A 424 22.73 -1.18 0.24
CA ALA A 424 23.41 -0.44 1.32
C ALA A 424 22.62 0.78 1.82
N ASP A 425 21.89 1.44 0.91
CA ASP A 425 21.05 2.61 1.20
C ASP A 425 19.61 2.42 0.74
N LYS A 426 19.22 1.19 0.38
CA LYS A 426 17.88 0.82 -0.09
C LYS A 426 17.34 1.71 -1.21
N THR A 427 18.22 2.14 -2.11
CA THR A 427 17.89 3.11 -3.15
C THR A 427 18.03 2.51 -4.53
N VAL A 428 17.04 2.76 -5.39
CA VAL A 428 17.11 2.47 -6.83
C VAL A 428 17.69 3.67 -7.55
N TYR A 429 18.77 3.43 -8.28
CA TYR A 429 19.46 4.44 -9.08
C TYR A 429 19.13 4.22 -10.55
N ILE A 430 18.46 5.18 -11.19
CA ILE A 430 18.12 5.10 -12.62
C ILE A 430 18.44 6.41 -13.31
N ASN A 431 19.06 6.33 -14.49
CA ASN A 431 19.24 7.49 -15.36
C ASN A 431 18.00 7.73 -16.24
N LYS A 432 17.86 8.95 -16.78
CA LYS A 432 16.70 9.34 -17.61
C LYS A 432 16.43 8.39 -18.80
N LYS A 433 17.46 7.87 -19.47
CA LYS A 433 17.32 7.03 -20.67
C LYS A 433 16.83 5.63 -20.32
N SER A 434 17.24 5.10 -19.17
CA SER A 434 16.88 3.75 -18.72
C SER A 434 15.39 3.57 -18.43
N PHE A 435 14.61 4.64 -18.25
CA PHE A 435 13.14 4.53 -18.13
C PHE A 435 12.45 4.14 -19.45
N ASN A 436 13.12 4.33 -20.59
CA ASN A 436 12.52 4.24 -21.92
C ASN A 436 11.14 4.92 -22.00
N ALA A 437 11.03 6.16 -21.46
CA ALA A 437 9.73 6.81 -21.22
C ALA A 437 8.90 7.07 -22.50
N GLU A 438 9.52 7.02 -23.67
CA GLU A 438 8.89 7.16 -24.99
C GLU A 438 8.57 5.80 -25.64
N ASN A 439 8.88 4.69 -24.97
CA ASN A 439 8.75 3.32 -25.46
C ASN A 439 9.47 3.08 -26.80
N ASN A 440 10.70 3.57 -26.91
CA ASN A 440 11.52 3.43 -28.11
C ASN A 440 11.93 1.97 -28.32
N MET A 441 11.62 1.41 -29.50
CA MET A 441 11.85 0.02 -29.88
C MET A 441 13.33 -0.36 -30.07
N ASN A 442 14.24 0.62 -30.06
CA ASN A 442 15.69 0.36 -30.06
C ASN A 442 16.19 -0.16 -28.70
N TYR A 443 15.39 0.01 -27.64
CA TYR A 443 15.64 -0.62 -26.34
C TYR A 443 14.88 -1.93 -26.24
N TYR A 444 15.52 -2.95 -25.66
CA TYR A 444 14.87 -4.23 -25.40
C TYR A 444 14.05 -4.25 -24.11
N GLN A 445 14.09 -3.17 -23.33
CA GLN A 445 13.18 -2.94 -22.23
C GLN A 445 12.04 -2.03 -22.70
N ARG A 446 10.80 -2.38 -22.37
CA ARG A 446 9.65 -1.51 -22.59
C ARG A 446 9.72 -0.29 -21.67
N LYS A 447 8.89 0.70 -21.95
CA LYS A 447 8.64 1.83 -21.05
C LYS A 447 8.39 1.35 -19.62
N PHE A 448 9.21 1.84 -18.69
CA PHE A 448 9.20 1.54 -17.25
C PHE A 448 9.60 0.11 -16.83
N ASP A 449 9.98 -0.79 -17.75
CA ASP A 449 10.40 -2.14 -17.37
C ASP A 449 11.59 -2.12 -16.41
N VAL A 450 12.62 -1.31 -16.72
CA VAL A 450 13.79 -1.15 -15.83
C VAL A 450 13.38 -0.64 -14.46
N PHE A 451 12.41 0.28 -14.39
CA PHE A 451 11.94 0.81 -13.11
C PHE A 451 11.29 -0.30 -12.25
N TYR A 452 10.44 -1.13 -12.85
CA TYR A 452 9.80 -2.24 -12.14
C TYR A 452 10.77 -3.39 -11.82
N HIS A 453 11.76 -3.63 -12.69
CA HIS A 453 12.83 -4.59 -12.47
C HIS A 453 13.67 -4.21 -11.23
N GLU A 454 14.18 -2.98 -11.17
CA GLU A 454 14.97 -2.51 -10.02
C GLU A 454 14.14 -2.45 -8.74
N PHE A 455 12.83 -2.16 -8.86
CA PHE A 455 11.91 -2.28 -7.75
C PHE A 455 11.76 -3.73 -7.26
N GLY A 456 11.81 -4.71 -8.16
CA GLY A 456 11.86 -6.13 -7.81
C GLY A 456 13.06 -6.47 -6.91
N HIS A 457 14.23 -5.90 -7.19
CA HIS A 457 15.40 -6.03 -6.31
C HIS A 457 15.22 -5.34 -4.95
N HIS A 458 14.54 -4.18 -4.92
CA HIS A 458 14.16 -3.53 -3.65
C HIS A 458 13.20 -4.38 -2.82
N ILE A 459 12.20 -5.01 -3.46
CA ILE A 459 11.31 -5.96 -2.78
C ILE A 459 12.16 -7.08 -2.16
N ASP A 460 12.95 -7.78 -2.98
CA ASP A 460 13.84 -8.88 -2.56
C ASP A 460 14.64 -8.51 -1.30
N ASP A 461 15.37 -7.40 -1.33
CA ASP A 461 16.22 -7.00 -0.21
C ASP A 461 15.43 -6.67 1.07
N ASN A 462 14.22 -6.09 0.94
CA ASN A 462 13.34 -5.89 2.10
C ASN A 462 12.76 -7.20 2.65
N LEU A 463 12.69 -8.28 1.85
CA LEU A 463 12.31 -9.61 2.36
C LEU A 463 13.40 -10.24 3.23
N SER A 464 14.66 -9.87 2.99
CA SER A 464 15.84 -10.49 3.60
C SER A 464 16.13 -10.07 5.06
N ASN A 465 15.68 -8.87 5.45
CA ASN A 465 16.12 -8.21 6.68
C ASN A 465 15.20 -8.44 7.91
N GLY A 466 14.13 -9.24 7.78
CA GLY A 466 13.04 -9.28 8.77
C GLY A 466 13.03 -10.43 9.80
N THR A 467 13.22 -11.70 9.43
CA THR A 467 12.66 -12.79 10.29
C THR A 467 13.28 -14.18 10.27
N GLY A 468 14.52 -14.40 9.83
CA GLY A 468 15.19 -15.71 10.05
C GLY A 468 14.53 -16.96 9.42
N ILE A 469 13.43 -16.84 8.68
CA ILE A 469 12.81 -17.92 7.89
C ILE A 469 13.03 -17.68 6.38
N LEU A 470 13.27 -16.43 5.96
CA LEU A 470 13.71 -16.05 4.60
C LEU A 470 15.14 -15.49 4.64
N SER A 471 16.10 -16.22 5.20
CA SER A 471 17.49 -15.89 4.88
C SER A 471 17.68 -16.06 3.37
N ASN A 472 18.29 -15.08 2.70
CA ASN A 472 18.52 -14.98 1.24
C ASN A 472 18.95 -16.28 0.54
N ARG A 473 19.50 -17.23 1.30
CA ARG A 473 19.97 -18.53 0.84
C ARG A 473 18.85 -19.55 0.52
N LEU A 474 17.69 -19.48 1.17
CA LEU A 474 16.67 -20.54 1.10
C LEU A 474 15.52 -20.29 0.12
N SER A 475 15.23 -19.05 -0.26
CA SER A 475 14.07 -18.71 -1.10
C SER A 475 14.43 -18.51 -2.56
N PHE A 476 15.53 -17.81 -2.85
CA PHE A 476 16.00 -17.61 -4.23
C PHE A 476 16.68 -18.85 -4.81
N GLY A 477 17.33 -19.65 -3.96
CA GLY A 477 17.77 -21.00 -4.33
C GLY A 477 16.61 -21.93 -4.72
N ARG A 478 15.37 -21.68 -4.24
CA ARG A 478 14.20 -22.43 -4.71
C ARG A 478 13.80 -22.01 -6.12
N ILE A 479 13.79 -20.71 -6.40
CA ILE A 479 13.49 -20.21 -7.75
C ILE A 479 14.52 -20.76 -8.76
N SER A 480 15.82 -20.64 -8.49
CA SER A 480 16.86 -21.16 -9.40
C SER A 480 16.75 -22.67 -9.61
N SER A 481 16.47 -23.43 -8.55
CA SER A 481 16.20 -24.88 -8.64
C SER A 481 14.98 -25.18 -9.52
N LYS A 482 13.90 -24.40 -9.38
CA LYS A 482 12.72 -24.54 -10.24
C LYS A 482 12.99 -24.17 -11.70
N MET A 483 13.87 -23.20 -11.96
CA MET A 483 14.33 -22.91 -13.33
C MET A 483 15.02 -24.13 -13.94
N ASP A 484 15.88 -24.81 -13.18
CA ASP A 484 16.56 -26.03 -13.64
C ASP A 484 15.57 -27.19 -13.87
N GLU A 485 14.56 -27.33 -13.00
CA GLU A 485 13.48 -28.30 -13.18
C GLU A 485 12.65 -28.02 -14.45
N ASP A 486 12.29 -26.76 -14.71
CA ASP A 486 11.51 -26.36 -15.89
C ASP A 486 12.28 -26.62 -17.19
N ILE A 487 13.57 -26.27 -17.25
CA ILE A 487 14.42 -26.58 -18.41
C ILE A 487 14.57 -28.08 -18.60
N LYS A 488 14.77 -28.84 -17.51
CA LYS A 488 14.83 -30.30 -17.59
C LYS A 488 13.53 -30.90 -18.10
N ALA A 489 12.38 -30.44 -17.60
CA ALA A 489 11.08 -30.88 -18.07
C ALA A 489 10.86 -30.56 -19.56
N TYR A 490 11.28 -29.38 -20.00
CA TYR A 490 11.23 -29.01 -21.42
C TYR A 490 12.10 -29.93 -22.28
N ILE A 491 13.33 -30.22 -21.85
CA ILE A 491 14.25 -31.14 -22.53
C ILE A 491 13.63 -32.54 -22.65
N GLU A 492 13.06 -33.07 -21.56
CA GLU A 492 12.45 -34.41 -21.59
C GLU A 492 11.19 -34.47 -22.46
N ALA A 493 10.41 -33.39 -22.51
CA ALA A 493 9.18 -33.34 -23.31
C ALA A 493 9.43 -33.12 -24.81
N ASN A 494 10.50 -32.40 -25.20
CA ASN A 494 10.69 -31.93 -26.58
C ASN A 494 11.95 -32.48 -27.25
N ILE A 495 12.99 -32.83 -26.49
CA ILE A 495 14.30 -33.23 -27.04
C ILE A 495 14.58 -34.70 -26.69
N PRO A 496 14.26 -35.65 -27.58
CA PRO A 496 14.44 -37.07 -27.30
C PRO A 496 15.91 -37.39 -27.04
N LYS A 497 16.15 -38.34 -26.11
CA LYS A 497 17.51 -38.80 -25.82
C LYS A 497 18.02 -39.64 -27.00
N PRO A 498 19.17 -39.28 -27.61
CA PRO A 498 19.73 -40.07 -28.71
C PRO A 498 20.15 -41.46 -28.21
N LYS A 499 20.10 -42.45 -29.11
CA LYS A 499 20.61 -43.79 -28.81
C LYS A 499 22.14 -43.75 -28.77
N ALA A 500 22.71 -44.35 -27.74
CA ALA A 500 24.14 -44.50 -27.53
C ALA A 500 24.68 -45.71 -28.29
N GLU A 501 24.73 -45.64 -29.61
CA GLU A 501 25.20 -46.73 -30.47
C GLU A 501 26.72 -46.64 -30.68
N ILE A 502 27.39 -47.79 -30.57
CA ILE A 502 28.81 -47.95 -30.90
C ILE A 502 28.91 -48.25 -32.39
N SER A 503 29.53 -47.36 -33.16
CA SER A 503 29.69 -47.50 -34.60
C SER A 503 31.01 -48.18 -34.99
N GLU A 504 32.08 -48.01 -34.20
CA GLU A 504 33.39 -48.57 -34.50
C GLU A 504 34.20 -48.89 -33.23
N TYR A 505 35.13 -49.86 -33.30
CA TYR A 505 36.15 -50.10 -32.27
C TYR A 505 37.54 -49.75 -32.78
N SER A 506 38.40 -49.20 -31.91
CA SER A 506 39.79 -48.91 -32.25
C SER A 506 40.54 -50.20 -32.56
N SER A 507 41.61 -50.09 -33.35
CA SER A 507 42.43 -51.24 -33.76
C SER A 507 42.98 -52.06 -32.57
N ASP A 508 43.27 -51.41 -31.45
CA ASP A 508 43.72 -52.05 -30.20
C ASP A 508 42.58 -52.52 -29.28
N ARG A 509 41.31 -52.33 -29.71
CA ARG A 509 40.07 -52.60 -28.97
C ARG A 509 40.01 -51.98 -27.57
N LYS A 510 40.75 -50.91 -27.32
CA LYS A 510 40.70 -50.15 -26.06
C LYS A 510 39.71 -49.00 -26.09
N LYS A 511 39.21 -48.60 -27.27
CA LYS A 511 38.21 -47.55 -27.44
C LYS A 511 37.11 -47.94 -28.43
N ALA A 512 35.97 -47.28 -28.32
CA ALA A 512 34.84 -47.36 -29.24
C ALA A 512 34.43 -45.94 -29.66
N TYR A 513 34.09 -45.73 -30.93
CA TYR A 513 33.44 -44.52 -31.41
C TYR A 513 31.96 -44.60 -31.06
N VAL A 514 31.44 -43.54 -30.44
CA VAL A 514 30.02 -43.46 -30.05
C VAL A 514 29.41 -42.26 -30.74
N ASP A 515 28.43 -42.51 -31.61
CA ASP A 515 27.86 -41.47 -32.49
C ASP A 515 27.23 -40.33 -31.71
N ALA A 516 26.54 -40.64 -30.61
CA ALA A 516 25.93 -39.65 -29.72
C ALA A 516 26.94 -38.83 -28.90
N TYR A 517 28.22 -39.25 -28.83
CA TYR A 517 29.32 -38.46 -28.23
C TYR A 517 30.14 -37.73 -29.29
N ASP A 518 30.01 -38.14 -30.56
CA ASP A 518 30.87 -37.73 -31.67
C ASP A 518 32.37 -37.89 -31.33
N GLY A 519 32.75 -39.07 -30.84
CA GLY A 519 34.15 -39.32 -30.47
C GLY A 519 34.45 -40.68 -29.86
N TRP A 520 35.75 -40.87 -29.55
CA TRP A 520 36.30 -42.11 -29.04
C TRP A 520 36.27 -42.21 -27.51
N LEU A 521 35.61 -43.23 -26.99
CA LEU A 521 35.47 -43.51 -25.56
C LEU A 521 36.13 -44.84 -25.18
N LYS A 522 36.70 -44.93 -23.97
CA LYS A 522 37.38 -46.15 -23.48
C LYS A 522 36.37 -47.29 -23.23
N VAL A 523 36.76 -48.51 -23.60
CA VAL A 523 35.98 -49.74 -23.35
C VAL A 523 36.73 -50.70 -22.43
N LYS A 524 35.98 -51.59 -21.77
CA LYS A 524 36.50 -52.74 -21.01
C LYS A 524 36.88 -53.86 -21.97
N LYS A 525 37.50 -54.92 -21.43
CA LYS A 525 37.87 -56.12 -22.21
C LYS A 525 36.67 -56.82 -22.86
N ASP A 526 35.47 -56.69 -22.29
CA ASP A 526 34.23 -57.26 -22.81
C ASP A 526 33.58 -56.41 -23.93
N GLY A 527 34.21 -55.30 -24.34
CA GLY A 527 33.70 -54.38 -25.36
C GLY A 527 32.74 -53.32 -24.85
N THR A 528 32.28 -53.40 -23.59
CA THR A 528 31.37 -52.39 -23.01
C THR A 528 32.12 -51.13 -22.60
N LEU A 529 31.44 -49.99 -22.56
CA LEU A 529 32.05 -48.73 -22.09
C LEU A 529 32.52 -48.86 -20.63
N THR A 530 33.63 -48.19 -20.31
CA THR A 530 34.04 -48.04 -18.91
C THR A 530 33.06 -47.12 -18.17
N LYS A 531 32.93 -47.26 -16.84
CA LYS A 531 32.11 -46.34 -16.03
C LYS A 531 32.51 -44.87 -16.15
N ALA A 532 33.76 -44.57 -16.50
CA ALA A 532 34.19 -43.21 -16.77
C ALA A 532 33.66 -42.72 -18.13
N SER A 533 33.77 -43.56 -19.16
CA SER A 533 33.24 -43.31 -20.50
C SER A 533 31.72 -43.17 -20.52
N GLU A 534 30.99 -44.03 -19.80
CA GLU A 534 29.52 -43.92 -19.66
C GLU A 534 29.13 -42.58 -19.06
N ARG A 535 29.84 -42.11 -18.02
CA ARG A 535 29.61 -40.80 -17.40
C ARG A 535 29.97 -39.63 -18.32
N MET A 536 31.01 -39.77 -19.16
CA MET A 536 31.37 -38.75 -20.16
C MET A 536 30.31 -38.65 -21.26
N LEU A 537 29.87 -39.80 -21.77
CA LEU A 537 28.81 -39.91 -22.77
C LEU A 537 27.51 -39.27 -22.27
N GLU A 538 27.06 -39.67 -21.08
CA GLU A 538 25.83 -39.15 -20.48
C GLU A 538 25.88 -37.62 -20.35
N LYS A 539 26.98 -37.07 -19.82
CA LYS A 539 27.17 -35.61 -19.69
C LYS A 539 27.16 -34.89 -21.02
N SER A 540 27.76 -35.47 -22.07
CA SER A 540 27.77 -34.88 -23.42
C SER A 540 26.35 -34.85 -23.99
N ILE A 541 25.64 -35.97 -23.91
CA ILE A 541 24.25 -36.08 -24.38
C ILE A 541 23.36 -35.08 -23.65
N GLU A 542 23.46 -34.97 -22.32
CA GLU A 542 22.69 -34.00 -21.54
C GLU A 542 23.00 -32.55 -21.97
N TYR A 543 24.27 -32.22 -22.20
CA TYR A 543 24.69 -30.90 -22.67
C TYR A 543 24.11 -30.57 -24.05
N ASP A 544 24.23 -31.48 -25.02
CA ASP A 544 23.74 -31.26 -26.39
C ASP A 544 22.22 -31.15 -26.42
N ARG A 545 21.52 -32.00 -25.65
CA ARG A 545 20.06 -31.90 -25.48
C ARG A 545 19.65 -30.54 -24.91
N LYS A 546 20.37 -30.04 -23.90
CA LYS A 546 20.14 -28.72 -23.31
C LYS A 546 20.36 -27.58 -24.31
N MET A 547 21.45 -27.62 -25.09
CA MET A 547 21.71 -26.61 -26.11
C MET A 547 20.68 -26.63 -27.24
N ASN A 548 20.23 -27.82 -27.66
CA ASN A 548 19.17 -27.97 -28.65
C ASN A 548 17.82 -27.44 -28.16
N ALA A 549 17.47 -27.67 -26.89
CA ALA A 549 16.29 -27.07 -26.27
C ALA A 549 16.34 -25.53 -26.36
N PHE A 550 17.46 -24.91 -26.00
CA PHE A 550 17.60 -23.45 -26.10
C PHE A 550 17.49 -22.93 -27.53
N ARG A 551 18.07 -23.62 -28.51
CA ARG A 551 17.92 -23.28 -29.94
C ARG A 551 16.46 -23.35 -30.39
N GLU A 552 15.73 -24.39 -29.97
CA GLU A 552 14.32 -24.56 -30.29
C GLU A 552 13.44 -23.47 -29.64
N ILE A 553 13.68 -23.17 -28.37
CA ILE A 553 13.02 -22.06 -27.66
C ILE A 553 13.28 -20.75 -28.39
N ARG A 554 14.55 -20.45 -28.71
CA ARG A 554 14.94 -19.25 -29.47
C ARG A 554 14.20 -19.16 -30.79
N SER A 555 14.20 -20.23 -31.57
CA SER A 555 13.50 -20.28 -32.85
C SER A 555 12.01 -19.97 -32.68
N LYS A 556 11.33 -20.69 -31.78
CA LYS A 556 9.89 -20.50 -31.50
C LYS A 556 9.53 -19.09 -31.03
N VAL A 557 10.40 -18.45 -30.26
CA VAL A 557 10.15 -17.09 -29.73
C VAL A 557 10.40 -16.04 -30.82
N ILE A 558 11.54 -16.10 -31.51
CA ILE A 558 11.93 -15.12 -32.53
C ILE A 558 11.02 -15.18 -33.77
N THR A 559 10.54 -16.37 -34.15
CA THR A 559 9.58 -16.50 -35.28
C THR A 559 8.13 -16.29 -34.86
N GLY A 560 7.86 -16.08 -33.56
CA GLY A 560 6.52 -15.84 -33.03
C GLY A 560 6.08 -14.38 -33.16
N ASP A 561 4.86 -14.07 -32.73
CA ASP A 561 4.34 -12.70 -32.62
C ASP A 561 4.87 -11.98 -31.37
N TYR A 562 6.20 -11.88 -31.27
CA TYR A 562 6.91 -11.26 -30.16
C TYR A 562 8.01 -10.33 -30.70
N ASN A 563 8.15 -9.16 -30.09
CA ASN A 563 9.26 -8.26 -30.35
C ASN A 563 10.30 -8.32 -29.21
N MET A 564 11.42 -7.63 -29.39
CA MET A 564 12.54 -7.64 -28.44
C MET A 564 12.19 -7.20 -27.02
N GLN A 565 11.22 -6.30 -26.85
CA GLN A 565 10.68 -5.91 -25.54
C GLN A 565 9.76 -6.97 -24.93
N ASP A 566 9.19 -7.86 -25.74
CA ASP A 566 8.35 -8.94 -25.21
C ASP A 566 9.18 -10.11 -24.68
N TYR A 567 10.40 -10.33 -25.20
CA TYR A 567 11.22 -11.50 -24.85
C TYR A 567 12.52 -11.17 -24.11
N GLY A 568 12.78 -9.89 -23.77
CA GLY A 568 13.96 -9.45 -23.03
C GLY A 568 14.14 -10.21 -21.71
N ASP A 569 13.14 -10.15 -20.84
CA ASP A 569 13.09 -10.85 -19.55
C ASP A 569 13.34 -12.36 -19.69
N LEU A 570 12.73 -13.00 -20.69
CA LEU A 570 12.95 -14.42 -20.97
C LEU A 570 14.41 -14.70 -21.37
N SER A 571 15.03 -13.79 -22.13
CA SER A 571 16.42 -13.91 -22.55
C SER A 571 17.36 -13.95 -21.34
N ASP A 572 17.15 -13.06 -20.36
CA ASP A 572 17.93 -13.03 -19.13
C ASP A 572 17.74 -14.30 -18.28
N MET A 573 16.50 -14.81 -18.18
CA MET A 573 16.21 -16.08 -17.50
C MET A 573 16.85 -17.30 -18.18
N LEU A 574 16.86 -17.35 -19.52
CA LEU A 574 17.53 -18.40 -20.29
C LEU A 574 19.06 -18.31 -20.13
N GLU A 575 19.62 -17.10 -20.13
CA GLU A 575 21.05 -16.89 -19.92
C GLU A 575 21.48 -17.37 -18.52
N GLY A 576 20.71 -16.99 -17.49
CA GLY A 576 20.86 -17.48 -16.12
C GLY A 576 20.65 -19.00 -15.99
N SER A 577 19.98 -19.65 -16.95
CA SER A 577 19.83 -21.11 -17.02
C SER A 577 20.94 -21.82 -17.81
N GLY A 578 21.91 -21.05 -18.33
CA GLY A 578 23.07 -21.57 -19.05
C GLY A 578 22.90 -21.69 -20.56
N ALA A 579 22.04 -20.87 -21.18
CA ALA A 579 21.87 -20.84 -22.64
C ALA A 579 23.04 -20.18 -23.41
N GLY A 580 23.99 -19.58 -22.70
CA GLY A 580 25.10 -18.82 -23.29
C GLY A 580 24.74 -17.34 -23.45
N ASP A 581 25.69 -16.57 -24.01
CA ASP A 581 25.58 -15.11 -24.11
C ASP A 581 24.37 -14.69 -24.96
N HIS A 582 23.52 -13.83 -24.39
CA HIS A 582 22.41 -13.16 -25.08
C HIS A 582 21.53 -14.14 -25.91
N PRO A 583 20.86 -15.12 -25.27
CA PRO A 583 20.26 -16.26 -25.95
C PRO A 583 19.12 -15.89 -26.91
N LEU A 584 18.47 -14.74 -26.74
CA LEU A 584 17.50 -14.16 -27.70
C LEU A 584 18.01 -12.86 -28.35
N GLY A 585 19.32 -12.61 -28.30
CA GLY A 585 19.97 -11.42 -28.87
C GLY A 585 20.17 -10.27 -27.88
N VAL A 586 19.66 -10.39 -26.66
CA VAL A 586 19.77 -9.40 -25.57
C VAL A 586 20.04 -10.09 -24.22
N GLY A 587 20.52 -9.34 -23.24
CA GLY A 587 20.77 -9.82 -21.87
C GLY A 587 22.07 -9.27 -21.25
N HIS A 588 22.47 -9.81 -20.10
CA HIS A 588 23.62 -9.33 -19.33
C HIS A 588 24.99 -9.87 -19.79
N GLY A 589 25.03 -11.04 -20.44
CA GLY A 589 26.25 -11.78 -20.78
C GLY A 589 26.66 -12.77 -19.69
N THR A 590 27.21 -13.93 -20.06
CA THR A 590 27.62 -15.03 -19.15
C THR A 590 28.61 -14.63 -18.05
N LYS A 591 29.36 -13.53 -18.22
CA LYS A 591 30.26 -12.98 -17.19
C LYS A 591 29.50 -12.43 -15.99
N TYR A 592 28.31 -11.84 -16.22
CA TYR A 592 27.45 -11.29 -15.16
C TYR A 592 27.13 -12.35 -14.11
N TRP A 593 26.73 -13.53 -14.58
CA TRP A 593 26.30 -14.67 -13.76
C TRP A 593 27.43 -15.34 -12.97
N LYS A 594 28.71 -15.12 -13.35
CA LYS A 594 29.88 -15.79 -12.77
C LYS A 594 30.71 -14.90 -11.82
N THR A 595 30.38 -13.62 -11.69
CA THR A 595 31.16 -12.64 -10.95
C THR A 595 30.91 -12.75 -9.45
N THR A 596 31.92 -13.07 -8.64
CA THR A 596 31.77 -13.21 -7.18
C THR A 596 31.85 -11.85 -6.46
N SER A 597 31.00 -11.66 -5.45
CA SER A 597 31.14 -10.56 -4.48
C SER A 597 32.01 -10.99 -3.30
N LYS A 598 33.02 -10.19 -2.93
CA LYS A 598 33.85 -10.41 -1.72
C LYS A 598 33.11 -10.16 -0.40
N LEU A 599 31.88 -9.62 -0.45
CA LEU A 599 31.14 -9.15 0.73
C LEU A 599 30.27 -10.22 1.42
N ILE A 600 30.13 -11.42 0.85
CA ILE A 600 29.19 -12.43 1.35
C ILE A 600 29.89 -13.78 1.51
N SER A 601 29.71 -14.44 2.65
CA SER A 601 30.23 -15.78 2.97
C SER A 601 29.52 -16.92 2.20
N LEU A 602 29.37 -16.79 0.87
CA LEU A 602 28.76 -17.80 -0.01
C LEU A 602 29.82 -18.50 -0.85
N THR A 603 29.60 -19.79 -1.18
CA THR A 603 30.38 -20.43 -2.23
C THR A 603 30.05 -19.82 -3.60
N LYS A 604 30.90 -20.10 -4.60
CA LYS A 604 30.68 -19.60 -5.96
C LYS A 604 29.36 -20.13 -6.53
N GLU A 605 29.04 -21.39 -6.27
CA GLU A 605 27.81 -22.05 -6.70
C GLU A 605 26.59 -21.41 -6.02
N GLU A 606 26.63 -21.22 -4.70
CA GLU A 606 25.55 -20.59 -3.95
C GLU A 606 25.29 -19.14 -4.38
N TYR A 607 26.36 -18.40 -4.67
CA TYR A 607 26.24 -17.04 -5.20
C TYR A 607 25.61 -17.02 -6.59
N THR A 608 25.95 -17.99 -7.43
CA THR A 608 25.38 -18.12 -8.77
C THR A 608 23.88 -18.41 -8.68
N ASP A 609 23.48 -19.35 -7.82
CA ASP A 609 22.06 -19.68 -7.61
C ASP A 609 21.26 -18.55 -7.00
N TYR A 610 21.84 -17.84 -6.01
CA TYR A 610 21.25 -16.63 -5.45
C TYR A 610 20.99 -15.61 -6.56
N ARG A 611 22.02 -15.24 -7.34
CA ARG A 611 21.89 -14.27 -8.43
C ARG A 611 20.86 -14.68 -9.47
N ARG A 612 20.85 -15.95 -9.89
CA ARG A 612 19.82 -16.49 -10.82
C ARG A 612 18.41 -16.28 -10.30
N GLY A 613 18.18 -16.58 -9.02
CA GLY A 613 16.87 -16.43 -8.40
C GLY A 613 16.45 -14.97 -8.21
N THR A 614 17.38 -14.07 -7.86
CA THR A 614 17.07 -12.64 -7.66
C THR A 614 16.77 -11.93 -8.98
N GLU A 615 17.53 -12.23 -10.05
CA GLU A 615 17.22 -11.71 -11.40
C GLU A 615 15.87 -12.22 -11.89
N PHE A 616 15.61 -13.53 -11.76
CA PHE A 616 14.31 -14.09 -12.12
C PHE A 616 13.18 -13.39 -11.37
N PHE A 617 13.36 -13.11 -10.07
CA PHE A 617 12.37 -12.41 -9.26
C PHE A 617 12.12 -10.98 -9.76
N ALA A 618 13.17 -10.23 -10.10
CA ALA A 618 13.06 -8.87 -10.64
C ALA A 618 12.36 -8.85 -12.00
N GLU A 619 12.76 -9.74 -12.91
CA GLU A 619 12.15 -9.86 -14.24
C GLU A 619 10.68 -10.31 -14.17
N ALA A 620 10.38 -11.30 -13.33
CA ALA A 620 9.00 -11.73 -13.10
C ALA A 620 8.15 -10.62 -12.48
N THR A 621 8.73 -9.78 -11.63
CA THR A 621 8.06 -8.59 -11.06
C THR A 621 7.70 -7.58 -12.14
N SER A 622 8.68 -7.20 -12.96
CA SER A 622 8.47 -6.30 -14.10
C SER A 622 7.41 -6.82 -15.06
N ALA A 623 7.54 -8.08 -15.50
CA ALA A 623 6.61 -8.69 -16.43
C ALA A 623 5.18 -8.81 -15.88
N THR A 624 5.05 -9.12 -14.59
CA THR A 624 3.75 -9.22 -13.89
C THR A 624 3.02 -7.88 -13.84
N ILE A 625 3.76 -6.79 -13.70
CA ILE A 625 3.20 -5.44 -13.57
C ILE A 625 2.90 -4.83 -14.95
N ASN A 626 3.86 -4.91 -15.88
CA ASN A 626 3.89 -4.01 -17.05
C ASN A 626 3.98 -4.71 -18.42
N ASN A 627 4.28 -6.02 -18.47
CA ASN A 627 4.55 -6.71 -19.73
C ASN A 627 3.81 -8.06 -19.86
N PRO A 628 2.52 -8.04 -20.28
CA PRO A 628 1.72 -9.26 -20.42
C PRO A 628 2.24 -10.27 -21.46
N LYS A 629 2.92 -9.80 -22.52
CA LYS A 629 3.51 -10.68 -23.53
C LYS A 629 4.74 -11.40 -22.99
N SER A 630 5.62 -10.70 -22.27
CA SER A 630 6.73 -11.29 -21.52
C SER A 630 6.23 -12.29 -20.47
N LEU A 631 5.22 -11.90 -19.68
CA LEU A 631 4.63 -12.78 -18.67
C LEU A 631 4.12 -14.11 -19.26
N LYS A 632 3.55 -14.07 -20.47
CA LYS A 632 3.10 -15.27 -21.18
C LYS A 632 4.27 -16.18 -21.57
N LEU A 633 5.41 -15.61 -21.96
CA LEU A 633 6.62 -16.36 -22.28
C LEU A 633 7.25 -16.98 -21.03
N ILE A 634 7.35 -16.22 -19.94
CA ILE A 634 7.86 -16.69 -18.64
C ILE A 634 7.02 -17.89 -18.17
N LYS A 635 5.69 -17.77 -18.13
CA LYS A 635 4.79 -18.88 -17.74
C LYS A 635 4.88 -20.10 -18.65
N LYS A 636 5.29 -19.93 -19.91
CA LYS A 636 5.40 -21.03 -20.87
C LYS A 636 6.69 -21.83 -20.68
N TYR A 637 7.81 -21.16 -20.45
CA TYR A 637 9.13 -21.79 -20.41
C TYR A 637 9.68 -22.00 -18.99
N PHE A 638 9.16 -21.26 -18.00
CA PHE A 638 9.51 -21.35 -16.59
C PHE A 638 8.27 -21.40 -15.67
N PRO A 639 7.31 -22.32 -15.90
CA PRO A 639 6.07 -22.38 -15.14
C PRO A 639 6.29 -22.63 -13.64
N SER A 640 7.17 -23.57 -13.26
CA SER A 640 7.40 -23.92 -11.86
C SER A 640 8.15 -22.82 -11.12
N ALA A 641 9.12 -22.18 -11.78
CA ALA A 641 9.84 -21.05 -11.21
C ALA A 641 8.93 -19.83 -11.02
N TYR A 642 8.05 -19.56 -11.99
CA TYR A 642 7.05 -18.50 -11.87
C TYR A 642 6.03 -18.78 -10.75
N ASP A 643 5.61 -20.04 -10.58
CA ASP A 643 4.74 -20.44 -9.47
C ASP A 643 5.42 -20.24 -8.11
N GLU A 644 6.73 -20.51 -8.00
CA GLU A 644 7.51 -20.25 -6.79
C GLU A 644 7.63 -18.74 -6.51
N TYR A 645 7.87 -17.93 -7.55
CA TYR A 645 7.79 -16.48 -7.46
C TYR A 645 6.43 -15.99 -6.94
N LEU A 646 5.32 -16.53 -7.48
CA LEU A 646 3.98 -16.18 -7.00
C LEU A 646 3.73 -16.60 -5.55
N LYS A 647 4.27 -17.75 -5.12
CA LYS A 647 4.20 -18.15 -3.71
C LYS A 647 4.92 -17.14 -2.83
N ILE A 648 6.12 -16.69 -3.22
CA ILE A 648 6.87 -15.67 -2.49
C ILE A 648 6.05 -14.37 -2.43
N ILE A 649 5.55 -13.85 -3.56
CA ILE A 649 4.70 -12.65 -3.58
C ILE A 649 3.47 -12.80 -2.67
N LYS A 650 2.78 -13.95 -2.70
CA LYS A 650 1.64 -14.24 -1.83
C LYS A 650 2.02 -14.32 -0.36
N GLU A 651 3.15 -14.93 -0.03
CA GLU A 651 3.66 -14.96 1.34
C GLU A 651 3.96 -13.56 1.84
N VAL A 652 4.61 -12.72 1.03
CA VAL A 652 4.91 -11.32 1.37
C VAL A 652 3.63 -10.52 1.51
N ALA A 653 2.66 -10.69 0.60
CA ALA A 653 1.36 -10.04 0.69
C ALA A 653 0.59 -10.44 1.96
N LYS A 654 0.74 -11.70 2.43
CA LYS A 654 0.10 -12.20 3.66
C LYS A 654 0.85 -11.87 4.95
N ARG A 655 2.16 -11.61 4.90
CA ARG A 655 2.95 -11.24 6.08
C ARG A 655 2.49 -9.88 6.60
N GLU A 656 2.02 -9.81 7.84
CA GLU A 656 1.79 -8.50 8.47
C GLU A 656 3.12 -7.71 8.46
N GLU A 657 3.07 -6.43 8.11
CA GLU A 657 4.25 -5.55 8.18
C GLU A 657 4.81 -5.59 9.61
N TYR A 658 6.13 -5.76 9.73
CA TYR A 658 6.82 -5.92 11.02
C TYR A 658 7.09 -4.60 11.69
#